data_AF-A0A0S9R9W5-F1
#
_entry.id   AF-A0A0S9R9W5-F1
#
_cell.length_a   1.000
_cell.length_b   1.000
_cell.length_c   1.000
_cell.angle_alpha   90.00
_cell.angle_beta   90.00
_cell.angle_gamma   90.00
#
_symmetry.space_group_name_H-M   'P 1'
#
loop_
_entity.id
_entity.type
_entity.pdbx_description
1 polymer ?
#
loop_
_entity_poly.entity_id
_entity_poly.type
_entity_poly.pdbx_seq_one_letter_code
_entity_poly.pdbx_strand_id
1 'polypeptide(L)'
;MEVVEQVEGSLKVDVEGFGYATTGPGVYLGISESGGASPTDVGAYRGAVLVPSTTMGVGGTFTRTLTLDADDIETLDPTKQYSVYSLKAHGQAATDPSQTVEAPLDIDVAVLKPASEPQGAQLEVKVVEQKKGSLKVELAGSGYATTSPGVYVGISESGGASATDAGAYRGAIWVQASSMGEGGTFERTIELDAAAIATLDPTEDYSVYSLKAHGVPDPGATQSVEKAIDLDVALLQGDDEPVDPGPNGPTLDVSVAEQRKGSLKVAVKGSGYAVASPGVYVAIAPVGGGSTSDASAYVGTEWVQHTQMGAGGTFTVTLAPSASEIATLDPTKEYAVYSLKAHGQAASDPSQTVEVPIDLDVALLKGGVVTPPTPTDPDPGTGPGAGPGAGGGVDAPRTSGSLRWGVKAAFRSYVTGPIANGRVSVSRGASASGGSYRFFQKSTAASGADARGATRYGGTVRFTGHAGALDLSVTDPTVTVRAGRVGTLSAVMAGRRIDVGSVDLARASRTTKAGAVTYSGAPVRLTAAGARAFQGFYSAGEAMDPVTFTIGSDGGAASGGGTVAAAVSTTGFVPPASPPASTGVTLDLADGDTVRAGDRLTASASGFRPGETDIAVVVYSTPVVLERSLSADAQGRARWSGVLPGDLEPGEHTLTFQGSISRGAVFTVADDEEAERCEVADATLTWGVKESFRSYVSGSIANGDWTTSGDASYETPEFDFSGGSGSFDAATTEGDVAFDGAIRFTGHSGALEVVLEDPVVRFTDADTAVLLLDVTAGDRAAAEAGGDAAPTTTEDVPFVELDLSGAEVERSDDGTGYTVTDAPAVLTEQGHGVFGTYEAGTAFDPIDLTVTTAADCAGTAGEASVAPADTTEAAGLAGTTSDSGVPAWWVAVAAALALVVGFGMASLRRRSGGLR
;
A
#
# COMPACT_ATOMS: atom_id res chain seq x y z
N MET A 1 17.60 61.81 28.27
CA MET A 1 18.06 60.50 27.79
C MET A 1 17.67 60.42 26.33
N GLU A 2 18.55 59.88 25.49
CA GLU A 2 18.34 59.76 24.05
C GLU A 2 18.91 58.43 23.59
N VAL A 3 18.15 57.66 22.81
CA VAL A 3 18.65 56.44 22.17
C VAL A 3 19.40 56.89 20.92
N VAL A 4 20.73 56.76 20.93
CA VAL A 4 21.62 57.29 19.88
C VAL A 4 22.12 56.21 18.93
N GLU A 5 21.99 54.94 19.32
CA GLU A 5 22.18 53.78 18.45
C GLU A 5 21.26 52.65 18.90
N GLN A 6 20.53 52.02 17.98
CA GLN A 6 19.67 50.87 18.25
C GLN A 6 19.67 50.00 16.99
N VAL A 7 20.53 48.98 16.99
CA VAL A 7 20.76 48.05 15.87
C VAL A 7 20.97 46.64 16.40
N GLU A 8 20.94 45.66 15.50
CA GLU A 8 21.27 44.27 15.81
C GLU A 8 22.60 44.17 16.58
N GLY A 9 22.56 43.61 17.79
CA GLY A 9 23.73 43.43 18.66
C GLY A 9 24.33 44.71 19.26
N SER A 10 23.73 45.91 19.11
CA SER A 10 24.19 47.09 19.84
C SER A 10 23.10 48.13 20.18
N LEU A 11 23.06 48.53 21.45
CA LEU A 11 22.27 49.64 21.98
C LEU A 11 23.21 50.68 22.58
N LYS A 12 23.01 51.95 22.24
CA LYS A 12 23.66 53.09 22.91
C LYS A 12 22.65 54.14 23.34
N VAL A 13 22.69 54.51 24.62
CA VAL A 13 21.77 55.48 25.23
C VAL A 13 22.58 56.58 25.90
N ASP A 14 22.44 57.81 25.44
CA ASP A 14 23.04 58.98 26.09
C ASP A 14 22.18 59.43 27.27
N VAL A 15 22.76 59.38 28.47
CA VAL A 15 22.11 59.72 29.74
C VAL A 15 22.69 61.03 30.27
N GLU A 16 21.83 62.04 30.41
CA GLU A 16 22.16 63.29 31.09
C GLU A 16 21.57 63.31 32.50
N GLY A 17 22.38 63.73 33.47
CA GLY A 17 21.98 63.89 34.87
C GLY A 17 22.25 65.30 35.38
N PHE A 18 21.46 65.74 36.35
CA PHE A 18 21.63 66.99 37.09
C PHE A 18 21.13 66.83 38.53
N GLY A 19 21.64 67.62 39.47
CA GLY A 19 21.26 67.58 40.89
C GLY A 19 21.95 66.49 41.73
N TYR A 20 22.84 65.69 41.13
CA TYR A 20 23.57 64.62 41.82
C TYR A 20 24.63 65.17 42.80
N ALA A 21 25.06 64.35 43.76
CA ALA A 21 26.02 64.78 44.78
C ALA A 21 27.45 64.76 44.23
N THR A 22 28.08 65.94 44.17
CA THR A 22 29.50 66.12 43.80
C THR A 22 30.48 65.72 44.92
N THR A 23 30.04 64.89 45.87
CA THR A 23 30.84 64.34 46.97
C THR A 23 30.44 62.87 47.25
N GLY A 24 31.38 62.09 47.78
CA GLY A 24 31.23 60.62 47.90
C GLY A 24 31.66 59.89 46.62
N PRO A 25 31.28 58.60 46.44
CA PRO A 25 31.80 57.79 45.33
C PRO A 25 31.19 58.13 43.96
N GLY A 26 30.05 58.82 43.91
CA GLY A 26 29.28 59.05 42.69
C GLY A 26 28.11 58.06 42.55
N VAL A 27 27.65 57.86 41.31
CA VAL A 27 26.51 56.97 41.00
C VAL A 27 26.87 55.93 39.95
N TYR A 28 26.30 54.73 40.07
CA TYR A 28 26.19 53.82 38.92
C TYR A 28 25.01 54.25 38.05
N LEU A 29 25.16 54.09 36.74
CA LEU A 29 24.09 54.07 35.75
C LEU A 29 24.03 52.67 35.12
N GLY A 30 22.84 52.19 34.76
CA GLY A 30 22.68 50.93 34.03
C GLY A 30 21.23 50.64 33.67
N ILE A 31 20.99 49.62 32.84
CA ILE A 31 19.65 49.26 32.34
C ILE A 31 19.17 47.96 33.00
N SER A 32 17.92 47.93 33.46
CA SER A 32 17.25 46.74 33.99
C SER A 32 15.74 46.78 33.69
N GLU A 33 15.03 45.68 33.95
CA GLU A 33 13.56 45.63 33.79
C GLU A 33 12.89 46.72 34.64
N SER A 34 11.85 47.36 34.11
CA SER A 34 11.13 48.43 34.81
C SER A 34 10.51 47.93 36.13
N GLY A 35 10.73 48.68 37.21
CA GLY A 35 10.46 48.25 38.59
C GLY A 35 11.43 47.20 39.18
N GLY A 36 12.43 46.74 38.43
CA GLY A 36 13.35 45.64 38.80
C GLY A 36 14.60 46.03 39.59
N ALA A 37 14.64 47.21 40.19
CA ALA A 37 15.86 47.78 40.78
C ALA A 37 16.41 47.01 42.01
N SER A 38 17.60 46.41 41.88
CA SER A 38 18.42 45.99 43.02
C SER A 38 19.23 47.17 43.60
N PRO A 39 19.08 47.54 44.89
CA PRO A 39 19.85 48.63 45.49
C PRO A 39 21.23 48.19 46.01
N THR A 40 21.53 46.88 45.99
CA THR A 40 22.77 46.29 46.52
C THR A 40 23.64 45.62 45.46
N ASP A 41 23.05 45.13 44.37
CA ASP A 41 23.77 44.40 43.32
C ASP A 41 23.83 45.21 42.03
N VAL A 42 25.03 45.58 41.60
CA VAL A 42 25.28 46.28 40.33
C VAL A 42 25.31 45.33 39.13
N GLY A 43 25.55 44.02 39.35
CA GLY A 43 25.52 43.00 38.30
C GLY A 43 24.12 42.69 37.78
N ALA A 44 23.07 43.17 38.46
CA ALA A 44 21.68 43.10 37.99
C ALA A 44 21.35 44.12 36.87
N TYR A 45 22.30 44.96 36.47
CA TYR A 45 22.13 46.02 35.47
C TYR A 45 23.09 45.84 34.29
N ARG A 46 22.54 45.91 33.08
CA ARG A 46 23.26 45.83 31.80
C ARG A 46 23.92 47.17 31.47
N GLY A 47 25.06 47.14 30.78
CA GLY A 47 25.87 48.30 30.45
C GLY A 47 26.39 49.10 31.65
N ALA A 48 26.44 48.50 32.85
CA ALA A 48 26.57 49.22 34.11
C ALA A 48 27.88 50.02 34.23
N VAL A 49 27.78 51.33 34.42
CA VAL A 49 28.91 52.26 34.39
C VAL A 49 28.92 53.20 35.60
N LEU A 50 30.08 53.37 36.21
CA LEU A 50 30.28 54.35 37.27
C LEU A 50 30.42 55.76 36.67
N VAL A 51 29.69 56.72 37.22
CA VAL A 51 29.92 58.17 37.07
C VAL A 51 30.47 58.69 38.41
N PRO A 52 31.79 58.84 38.55
CA PRO A 52 32.39 59.38 39.77
C PRO A 52 31.91 60.80 40.07
N SER A 53 31.76 61.13 41.35
CA SER A 53 31.42 62.50 41.79
C SER A 53 32.44 63.55 41.31
N THR A 54 33.70 63.14 41.12
CA THR A 54 34.82 63.95 40.61
C THR A 54 34.75 64.26 39.11
N THR A 55 33.91 63.55 38.35
CA THR A 55 33.66 63.85 36.92
C THR A 55 32.38 64.67 36.69
N MET A 56 31.63 64.97 37.76
CA MET A 56 30.41 65.78 37.67
C MET A 56 30.71 67.27 37.61
N GLY A 57 30.01 67.98 36.72
CA GLY A 57 30.03 69.42 36.58
C GLY A 57 29.25 70.16 37.68
N VAL A 58 29.21 71.49 37.55
CA VAL A 58 28.50 72.38 38.48
C VAL A 58 27.02 71.97 38.58
N GLY A 59 26.51 71.86 39.80
CA GLY A 59 25.14 71.41 40.06
C GLY A 59 24.94 69.89 39.94
N GLY A 60 25.99 69.09 39.98
CA GLY A 60 25.87 67.62 39.90
C GLY A 60 25.51 67.16 38.49
N THR A 61 26.07 67.81 37.48
CA THR A 61 25.75 67.60 36.07
C THR A 61 26.67 66.57 35.43
N PHE A 62 26.15 65.71 34.56
CA PHE A 62 26.96 64.80 33.74
C PHE A 62 26.22 64.41 32.46
N THR A 63 27.00 63.96 31.47
CA THR A 63 26.50 63.25 30.27
C THR A 63 27.30 61.95 30.16
N ARG A 64 26.62 60.82 29.94
CA ARG A 64 27.25 59.51 29.84
C ARG A 64 26.48 58.58 28.91
N THR A 65 27.16 58.06 27.89
CA THR A 65 26.66 56.96 27.06
C THR A 65 26.69 55.67 27.87
N LEU A 66 25.54 55.01 27.99
CA LEU A 66 25.44 53.58 28.26
C LEU A 66 25.58 52.82 26.94
N THR A 67 26.26 51.69 26.95
CA THR A 67 26.37 50.78 25.80
C THR A 67 26.08 49.38 26.28
N LEU A 68 25.20 48.68 25.58
CA LEU A 68 25.05 47.24 25.65
C LEU A 68 25.66 46.66 24.37
N ASP A 69 26.44 45.60 24.54
CA ASP A 69 26.94 44.76 23.46
C ASP A 69 26.01 43.55 23.22
N ALA A 70 26.41 42.62 22.36
CA ALA A 70 25.62 41.46 22.00
C ALA A 70 25.35 40.53 23.21
N ASP A 71 26.29 40.39 24.14
CA ASP A 71 26.14 39.54 25.33
C ASP A 71 25.11 40.16 26.30
N ASP A 72 25.17 41.47 26.52
CA ASP A 72 24.15 42.20 27.30
C ASP A 72 22.77 42.15 26.63
N ILE A 73 22.71 42.26 25.30
CA ILE A 73 21.45 42.24 24.51
C ILE A 73 20.82 40.86 24.43
N GLU A 74 21.61 39.79 24.37
CA GLU A 74 21.09 38.41 24.37
C GLU A 74 20.21 38.12 25.59
N THR A 75 20.55 38.75 26.72
CA THR A 75 19.82 38.62 28.00
C THR A 75 18.58 39.53 28.13
N LEU A 76 18.15 40.22 27.07
CA LEU A 76 16.90 41.00 27.05
C LEU A 76 15.71 40.12 26.66
N ASP A 77 14.58 40.29 27.34
CA ASP A 77 13.31 39.62 27.06
C ASP A 77 12.38 40.63 26.36
N PRO A 78 11.96 40.39 25.09
CA PRO A 78 11.14 41.31 24.32
C PRO A 78 9.71 41.48 24.83
N THR A 79 9.28 40.68 25.82
CA THR A 79 7.99 40.87 26.50
C THR A 79 8.04 41.88 27.65
N LYS A 80 9.24 42.36 28.02
CA LYS A 80 9.45 43.28 29.14
C LYS A 80 9.45 44.74 28.71
N GLN A 81 9.51 45.60 29.72
CA GLN A 81 9.83 47.01 29.58
C GLN A 81 11.11 47.28 30.37
N TYR A 82 11.92 48.21 29.90
CA TYR A 82 13.23 48.50 30.46
C TYR A 82 13.31 49.95 30.94
N SER A 83 14.11 50.16 31.97
CA SER A 83 14.36 51.48 32.54
C SER A 83 15.87 51.71 32.70
N VAL A 84 16.32 52.94 32.48
CA VAL A 84 17.63 53.39 32.95
C VAL A 84 17.51 53.73 34.42
N TYR A 85 18.44 53.22 35.21
CA TYR A 85 18.55 53.47 36.64
C TYR A 85 19.80 54.26 36.97
N SER A 86 19.69 55.21 37.91
CA SER A 86 20.82 55.72 38.69
C SER A 86 20.79 55.14 40.10
N LEU A 87 21.96 54.91 40.71
CA LEU A 87 22.10 54.36 42.06
C LEU A 87 23.33 54.95 42.75
N LYS A 88 23.29 55.23 44.07
CA LYS A 88 24.51 55.57 44.81
C LYS A 88 25.50 54.40 44.78
N ALA A 89 26.73 54.68 44.36
CA ALA A 89 27.74 53.65 44.11
C ALA A 89 28.15 52.88 45.37
N HIS A 90 28.72 51.69 45.15
CA HIS A 90 29.19 50.75 46.18
C HIS A 90 28.12 50.39 47.25
N GLY A 91 26.89 50.11 46.81
CA GLY A 91 25.80 49.63 47.66
C GLY A 91 25.15 50.67 48.56
N GLN A 92 25.54 51.95 48.48
CA GLN A 92 24.97 53.01 49.33
C GLN A 92 23.49 53.29 49.04
N ALA A 93 22.98 52.91 47.86
CA ALA A 93 21.57 53.04 47.52
C ALA A 93 20.64 52.24 48.46
N ALA A 94 21.13 51.18 49.10
CA ALA A 94 20.37 50.34 50.03
C ALA A 94 20.09 51.01 51.38
N THR A 95 20.86 52.02 51.77
CA THR A 95 20.66 52.79 53.01
C THR A 95 20.32 54.26 52.77
N ASP A 96 20.62 54.79 51.57
CA ASP A 96 20.32 56.16 51.16
C ASP A 96 19.96 56.22 49.66
N PRO A 97 18.67 56.01 49.29
CA PRO A 97 18.21 56.05 47.92
C PRO A 97 17.99 57.48 47.37
N SER A 98 18.54 58.53 47.99
CA SER A 98 18.32 59.93 47.56
C SER A 98 18.92 60.31 46.19
N GLN A 99 19.63 59.38 45.53
CA GLN A 99 20.06 59.48 44.12
C GLN A 99 19.69 58.21 43.33
N THR A 100 18.70 57.45 43.82
CA THR A 100 18.06 56.38 43.06
C THR A 100 16.96 56.98 42.20
N VAL A 101 17.14 56.93 40.88
CA VAL A 101 16.17 57.43 39.90
C VAL A 101 15.87 56.31 38.93
N GLU A 102 14.60 56.08 38.65
CA GLU A 102 14.14 55.27 37.51
C GLU A 102 13.67 56.22 36.41
N ALA A 103 14.13 55.97 35.17
CA ALA A 103 13.65 56.67 33.98
C ALA A 103 13.30 55.61 32.91
N PRO A 104 12.04 55.52 32.44
CA PRO A 104 11.64 54.57 31.40
C PRO A 104 12.48 54.73 30.14
N LEU A 105 12.85 53.60 29.53
CA LEU A 105 13.63 53.53 28.31
C LEU A 105 12.75 52.95 27.19
N ASP A 106 12.39 53.79 26.23
CA ASP A 106 11.67 53.39 25.03
C ASP A 106 12.67 52.77 24.04
N ILE A 107 12.67 51.44 23.94
CA ILE A 107 13.48 50.64 23.01
C ILE A 107 12.63 49.52 22.42
N ASP A 108 12.79 49.30 21.11
CA ASP A 108 12.28 48.10 20.45
C ASP A 108 13.34 47.00 20.56
N VAL A 109 13.10 46.04 21.47
CA VAL A 109 13.97 44.89 21.69
C VAL A 109 14.06 44.02 20.43
N ALA A 110 13.02 43.98 19.59
CA ALA A 110 13.01 43.24 18.32
C ALA A 110 13.83 43.92 17.20
N VAL A 111 14.44 45.09 17.46
CA VAL A 111 15.46 45.71 16.58
C VAL A 111 16.88 45.49 17.13
N LEU A 112 17.03 45.32 18.44
CA LEU A 112 18.32 45.07 19.11
C LEU A 112 18.73 43.60 19.07
N LYS A 113 17.77 42.76 19.46
CA LYS A 113 17.73 41.33 19.23
C LYS A 113 16.59 41.14 18.23
N PRO A 114 16.82 41.37 16.93
CA PRO A 114 15.92 40.80 15.95
C PRO A 114 15.75 39.34 16.32
N ALA A 115 14.50 38.85 16.31
CA ALA A 115 14.35 37.42 16.16
C ALA A 115 15.16 37.07 14.91
N SER A 116 16.16 36.20 15.06
CA SER A 116 16.74 35.53 13.90
C SER A 116 15.53 34.99 13.17
N GLU A 117 15.25 35.52 11.97
CA GLU A 117 14.15 34.99 11.18
C GLU A 117 14.38 33.49 11.13
N PRO A 118 13.37 32.65 11.42
CA PRO A 118 13.46 31.26 11.08
C PRO A 118 13.52 31.21 9.57
N GLN A 119 14.73 31.34 9.04
CA GLN A 119 15.15 30.76 7.78
C GLN A 119 14.89 29.28 7.96
N GLY A 120 13.63 28.89 7.69
CA GLY A 120 13.21 27.51 7.64
C GLY A 120 14.21 26.78 6.73
N ALA A 121 14.52 25.55 7.12
CA ALA A 121 15.60 24.75 6.57
C ALA A 121 15.94 25.09 5.11
N GLN A 122 17.21 25.42 4.85
CA GLN A 122 17.70 25.67 3.51
C GLN A 122 18.64 24.54 3.09
N LEU A 123 18.38 23.99 1.90
CA LEU A 123 19.17 22.90 1.33
C LEU A 123 19.73 23.33 -0.04
N GLU A 124 21.04 23.51 -0.10
CA GLU A 124 21.78 23.57 -1.35
C GLU A 124 22.14 22.14 -1.78
N VAL A 125 22.01 21.89 -3.09
CA VAL A 125 22.09 20.56 -3.69
C VAL A 125 22.84 20.65 -5.00
N LYS A 126 23.78 19.74 -5.23
CA LYS A 126 24.71 19.79 -6.35
C LYS A 126 25.08 18.38 -6.81
N VAL A 127 24.58 17.97 -7.98
CA VAL A 127 25.07 16.77 -8.67
C VAL A 127 26.54 17.00 -9.05
N VAL A 128 27.43 16.11 -8.60
CA VAL A 128 28.89 16.19 -8.89
C VAL A 128 29.41 15.02 -9.69
N GLU A 129 28.68 13.92 -9.73
CA GLU A 129 28.94 12.82 -10.65
C GLU A 129 27.62 12.22 -11.13
N GLN A 130 27.47 12.06 -12.44
CA GLN A 130 26.35 11.38 -13.08
C GLN A 130 26.89 10.59 -14.27
N LYS A 131 26.82 9.26 -14.20
CA LYS A 131 27.33 8.33 -15.22
C LYS A 131 26.66 6.96 -15.07
N LYS A 132 26.75 6.10 -16.09
CA LYS A 132 26.18 4.74 -16.04
C LYS A 132 26.59 3.99 -14.76
N GLY A 133 25.60 3.66 -13.93
CA GLY A 133 25.77 2.94 -12.66
C GLY A 133 26.37 3.73 -11.50
N SER A 134 26.45 5.08 -11.55
CA SER A 134 26.80 5.88 -10.36
C SER A 134 26.32 7.33 -10.42
N LEU A 135 25.69 7.77 -9.32
CA LEU A 135 25.25 9.14 -9.06
C LEU A 135 25.89 9.63 -7.75
N LYS A 136 26.38 10.87 -7.70
CA LYS A 136 26.85 11.53 -6.47
C LYS A 136 26.29 12.94 -6.38
N VAL A 137 25.65 13.24 -5.24
CA VAL A 137 25.00 14.52 -4.96
C VAL A 137 25.57 15.09 -3.66
N GLU A 138 26.30 16.20 -3.76
CA GLU A 138 26.73 17.00 -2.61
C GLU A 138 25.56 17.85 -2.09
N LEU A 139 25.44 17.91 -0.76
CA LEU A 139 24.40 18.60 -0.02
C LEU A 139 25.04 19.55 0.99
N ALA A 140 24.55 20.78 1.07
CA ALA A 140 24.86 21.71 2.15
C ALA A 140 23.56 22.25 2.76
N GLY A 141 23.38 22.03 4.07
CA GLY A 141 22.21 22.46 4.82
C GLY A 141 22.51 23.64 5.75
N SER A 142 21.51 24.48 6.02
CA SER A 142 21.53 25.53 7.06
C SER A 142 20.12 25.82 7.58
N GLY A 143 19.98 26.45 8.75
CA GLY A 143 18.69 26.77 9.38
C GLY A 143 18.01 25.59 10.11
N TYR A 144 18.68 24.43 10.17
CA TYR A 144 18.14 23.23 10.82
C TYR A 144 18.20 23.28 12.35
N ALA A 145 17.29 22.56 13.01
CA ALA A 145 17.24 22.44 14.45
C ALA A 145 18.37 21.52 14.96
N THR A 146 19.29 22.07 15.75
CA THR A 146 20.40 21.36 16.41
C THR A 146 19.97 20.51 17.63
N THR A 147 18.66 20.25 17.77
CA THR A 147 18.07 19.37 18.79
C THR A 147 17.80 17.97 18.25
N SER A 148 18.01 16.95 19.08
CA SER A 148 17.68 15.55 18.74
C SER A 148 16.24 15.41 18.17
N PRO A 149 16.01 14.61 17.13
CA PRO A 149 16.95 13.70 16.47
C PRO A 149 17.78 14.29 15.31
N GLY A 150 17.52 15.53 14.89
CA GLY A 150 18.03 16.07 13.62
C GLY A 150 17.15 15.66 12.43
N VAL A 151 17.75 15.49 11.25
CA VAL A 151 17.02 15.28 9.98
C VAL A 151 17.55 14.12 9.16
N TYR A 152 16.66 13.46 8.43
CA TYR A 152 17.05 12.68 7.24
C TYR A 152 17.17 13.62 6.04
N VAL A 153 18.13 13.36 5.15
CA VAL A 153 18.18 13.92 3.79
C VAL A 153 18.24 12.80 2.77
N GLY A 154 17.45 12.85 1.70
CA GLY A 154 17.32 11.72 0.76
C GLY A 154 16.78 12.10 -0.62
N ILE A 155 17.14 11.29 -1.64
CA ILE A 155 16.63 11.41 -3.01
C ILE A 155 15.33 10.60 -3.12
N SER A 156 14.25 11.22 -3.62
CA SER A 156 12.96 10.59 -3.91
C SER A 156 12.33 11.20 -5.18
N GLU A 157 11.27 10.59 -5.72
CA GLU A 157 10.46 11.22 -6.77
C GLU A 157 9.85 12.55 -6.27
N SER A 158 9.59 13.49 -7.18
CA SER A 158 9.08 14.82 -6.83
C SER A 158 7.62 14.76 -6.36
N GLY A 159 7.33 15.38 -5.22
CA GLY A 159 6.13 15.11 -4.41
C GLY A 159 6.09 13.74 -3.69
N GLY A 160 7.09 12.87 -3.83
CA GLY A 160 7.09 11.47 -3.37
C GLY A 160 7.60 11.22 -1.94
N ALA A 161 8.15 12.24 -1.27
CA ALA A 161 8.78 12.08 0.05
C ALA A 161 7.83 11.62 1.16
N SER A 162 8.30 10.66 1.96
CA SER A 162 7.60 10.15 3.15
C SER A 162 8.42 10.36 4.43
N ALA A 163 7.74 10.61 5.56
CA ALA A 163 8.36 10.69 6.89
C ALA A 163 8.37 9.33 7.63
N THR A 164 7.69 8.32 7.09
CA THR A 164 7.46 7.02 7.72
C THR A 164 7.72 5.82 6.81
N ASP A 165 8.02 6.05 5.53
CA ASP A 165 8.44 5.03 4.57
C ASP A 165 9.87 5.36 4.09
N ALA A 166 10.79 4.39 4.26
CA ALA A 166 12.15 4.50 3.78
C ALA A 166 12.30 4.11 2.30
N GLY A 167 11.42 3.26 1.77
CA GLY A 167 11.41 2.81 0.37
C GLY A 167 11.02 3.91 -0.62
N ALA A 168 10.35 4.96 -0.15
CA ALA A 168 10.19 6.22 -0.87
C ALA A 168 11.53 6.83 -1.33
N TYR A 169 12.65 6.55 -0.65
CA TYR A 169 13.96 7.09 -1.01
C TYR A 169 14.83 6.09 -1.77
N ARG A 170 15.49 6.59 -2.82
CA ARG A 170 16.50 5.83 -3.59
C ARG A 170 17.86 5.83 -2.89
N GLY A 171 18.08 6.79 -1.99
CA GLY A 171 19.18 6.81 -1.02
C GLY A 171 18.98 7.94 -0.02
N ALA A 172 19.22 7.68 1.27
CA ALA A 172 19.02 8.64 2.35
C ALA A 172 20.12 8.57 3.43
N ILE A 173 20.37 9.69 4.10
CA ILE A 173 21.40 9.88 5.13
C ILE A 173 20.79 10.58 6.34
N TRP A 174 21.10 10.08 7.54
CA TRP A 174 20.78 10.77 8.79
C TRP A 174 21.84 11.84 9.11
N VAL A 175 21.41 13.10 9.18
CA VAL A 175 22.17 14.18 9.79
C VAL A 175 21.77 14.28 11.26
N GLN A 176 22.55 13.62 12.11
CA GLN A 176 22.43 13.74 13.57
C GLN A 176 22.54 15.20 13.99
N ALA A 177 21.65 15.65 14.88
CA ALA A 177 21.67 17.00 15.44
C ALA A 177 23.03 17.37 16.10
N SER A 178 23.68 16.39 16.73
CA SER A 178 25.04 16.49 17.32
C SER A 178 26.17 16.68 16.30
N SER A 179 25.89 16.50 15.00
CA SER A 179 26.85 16.64 13.89
C SER A 179 26.64 17.90 13.05
N MET A 180 25.69 18.75 13.46
CA MET A 180 25.45 20.05 12.84
C MET A 180 26.33 21.12 13.46
N GLY A 181 26.78 22.08 12.65
CA GLY A 181 27.48 23.28 13.09
C GLY A 181 26.55 24.39 13.57
N GLU A 182 27.14 25.54 13.85
CA GLU A 182 26.44 26.77 14.19
C GLU A 182 25.39 27.14 13.13
N GLY A 183 24.22 27.62 13.55
CA GLY A 183 23.09 27.88 12.65
C GLY A 183 22.46 26.63 11.99
N GLY A 184 22.69 25.42 12.53
CA GLY A 184 22.13 24.19 11.99
C GLY A 184 22.79 23.74 10.68
N THR A 185 24.08 24.02 10.54
CA THR A 185 24.81 23.82 9.27
C THR A 185 25.32 22.39 9.11
N PHE A 186 25.28 21.84 7.90
CA PHE A 186 25.92 20.53 7.61
C PHE A 186 26.36 20.40 6.15
N GLU A 187 27.34 19.54 5.90
CA GLU A 187 27.70 19.04 4.56
C GLU A 187 27.56 17.51 4.52
N ARG A 188 27.02 16.96 3.44
CA ARG A 188 26.90 15.50 3.17
C ARG A 188 27.00 15.20 1.67
N THR A 189 27.23 13.93 1.34
CA THR A 189 27.17 13.43 -0.05
C THR A 189 26.28 12.19 -0.08
N ILE A 190 25.20 12.19 -0.86
CA ILE A 190 24.46 10.98 -1.21
C ILE A 190 25.14 10.36 -2.42
N GLU A 191 25.43 9.06 -2.36
CA GLU A 191 25.92 8.27 -3.49
C GLU A 191 24.92 7.16 -3.79
N LEU A 192 24.49 7.03 -5.05
CA LEU A 192 23.69 5.88 -5.50
C LEU A 192 24.58 4.95 -6.32
N ASP A 193 24.48 3.65 -6.04
CA ASP A 193 25.13 2.59 -6.80
C ASP A 193 24.25 2.08 -7.95
N ALA A 194 24.73 1.08 -8.68
CA ALA A 194 24.03 0.51 -9.82
C ALA A 194 22.70 -0.20 -9.47
N ALA A 195 22.49 -0.63 -8.23
CA ALA A 195 21.23 -1.25 -7.79
C ALA A 195 20.19 -0.16 -7.45
N ALA A 196 20.58 0.87 -6.70
CA ALA A 196 19.74 2.03 -6.42
C ALA A 196 19.39 2.84 -7.69
N ILE A 197 20.26 2.82 -8.71
CA ILE A 197 20.01 3.43 -10.01
C ILE A 197 19.06 2.59 -10.88
N ALA A 198 19.04 1.27 -10.71
CA ALA A 198 18.12 0.38 -11.43
C ALA A 198 16.66 0.49 -10.95
N THR A 199 16.41 1.20 -9.84
CA THR A 199 15.06 1.50 -9.30
C THR A 199 14.61 2.95 -9.52
N LEU A 200 15.35 3.73 -10.32
CA LEU A 200 14.90 5.03 -10.82
C LEU A 200 13.92 4.82 -11.99
N ASP A 201 12.81 5.55 -12.03
CA ASP A 201 11.94 5.61 -13.20
C ASP A 201 12.40 6.76 -14.12
N PRO A 202 12.76 6.49 -15.39
CA PRO A 202 13.21 7.54 -16.32
C PRO A 202 12.08 8.46 -16.81
N THR A 203 10.85 8.33 -16.30
CA THR A 203 9.71 9.19 -16.61
C THR A 203 9.28 10.13 -15.48
N GLU A 204 9.89 10.02 -14.29
CA GLU A 204 9.60 10.86 -13.12
C GLU A 204 10.69 11.90 -12.83
N ASP A 205 10.29 13.09 -12.37
CA ASP A 205 11.21 14.13 -11.89
C ASP A 205 11.72 13.78 -10.47
N TYR A 206 13.00 13.95 -10.19
CA TYR A 206 13.59 13.65 -8.86
C TYR A 206 13.90 14.89 -8.02
N SER A 207 13.73 14.75 -6.71
CA SER A 207 14.00 15.79 -5.71
C SER A 207 14.85 15.25 -4.55
N VAL A 208 15.75 16.07 -4.01
CA VAL A 208 16.31 15.83 -2.67
C VAL A 208 15.41 16.49 -1.64
N TYR A 209 15.13 15.75 -0.59
CA TYR A 209 14.37 16.22 0.56
C TYR A 209 15.24 16.33 1.80
N SER A 210 14.81 17.18 2.73
CA SER A 210 15.06 16.96 4.16
C SER A 210 13.76 16.75 4.90
N LEU A 211 13.77 15.91 5.94
CA LEU A 211 12.65 15.73 6.87
C LEU A 211 13.18 15.49 8.29
N LYS A 212 12.40 15.85 9.31
CA LYS A 212 12.73 15.57 10.71
C LYS A 212 12.81 14.05 10.96
N ALA A 213 13.89 13.59 11.61
CA ALA A 213 14.20 12.17 11.70
C ALA A 213 13.27 11.38 12.65
N HIS A 214 13.27 10.04 12.48
CA HIS A 214 12.50 9.06 13.26
C HIS A 214 10.99 9.37 13.40
N GLY A 215 10.34 9.85 12.33
CA GLY A 215 8.90 10.13 12.31
C GLY A 215 8.43 11.23 13.26
N VAL A 216 9.34 11.94 13.94
CA VAL A 216 9.00 12.96 14.94
C VAL A 216 8.28 14.13 14.25
N PRO A 217 7.06 14.51 14.69
CA PRO A 217 6.31 15.58 14.04
C PRO A 217 7.07 16.91 13.94
N ASP A 218 6.88 17.58 12.80
CA ASP A 218 7.38 18.93 12.51
C ASP A 218 6.20 19.87 12.18
N PRO A 219 5.47 20.37 13.21
CA PRO A 219 4.31 21.23 12.99
C PRO A 219 4.75 22.56 12.37
N GLY A 220 4.38 22.77 11.10
CA GLY A 220 4.80 23.93 10.31
C GLY A 220 5.94 23.67 9.33
N ALA A 221 6.40 22.41 9.17
CA ALA A 221 7.38 22.01 8.15
C ALA A 221 8.72 22.78 8.25
N THR A 222 9.16 23.11 9.48
CA THR A 222 10.34 23.95 9.75
C THR A 222 11.68 23.30 9.35
N GLN A 223 11.71 21.97 9.27
CA GLN A 223 12.85 21.13 8.90
C GLN A 223 12.69 20.50 7.51
N SER A 224 11.54 20.71 6.87
CA SER A 224 11.16 20.03 5.64
C SER A 224 11.47 20.89 4.42
N VAL A 225 12.30 20.37 3.53
CA VAL A 225 12.72 21.03 2.29
C VAL A 225 12.53 20.07 1.13
N GLU A 226 12.11 20.59 -0.01
CA GLU A 226 12.14 19.90 -1.30
C GLU A 226 13.05 20.69 -2.25
N LYS A 227 13.94 19.98 -2.94
CA LYS A 227 14.87 20.56 -3.91
C LYS A 227 15.01 19.65 -5.13
N ALA A 228 14.29 20.00 -6.20
CA ALA A 228 14.42 19.34 -7.50
C ALA A 228 15.88 19.25 -7.96
N ILE A 229 16.24 18.09 -8.52
CA ILE A 229 17.56 17.79 -9.09
C ILE A 229 17.41 17.35 -10.54
N ASP A 230 18.23 17.95 -11.41
CA ASP A 230 18.33 17.58 -12.81
C ASP A 230 19.03 16.22 -12.93
N LEU A 231 18.28 15.16 -13.24
CA LEU A 231 18.78 13.79 -13.39
C LEU A 231 18.43 13.23 -14.77
N ASP A 232 19.43 13.18 -15.66
CA ASP A 232 19.44 12.23 -16.77
C ASP A 232 19.50 10.76 -16.27
N VAL A 233 18.33 10.18 -16.00
CA VAL A 233 18.17 8.78 -15.58
C VAL A 233 18.58 7.82 -16.70
N ALA A 234 18.36 8.18 -17.97
CA ALA A 234 18.75 7.37 -19.11
C ALA A 234 20.28 7.20 -19.20
N LEU A 235 21.06 8.24 -18.88
CA LEU A 235 22.52 8.18 -18.74
C LEU A 235 22.98 7.38 -17.51
N LEU A 236 22.23 7.44 -16.40
CA LEU A 236 22.51 6.67 -15.18
C LEU A 236 22.27 5.17 -15.39
N GLN A 237 21.18 4.79 -16.03
CA GLN A 237 20.91 3.39 -16.41
C GLN A 237 21.73 2.99 -17.63
N GLY A 238 22.08 3.96 -18.48
CA GLY A 238 22.98 3.90 -19.63
C GLY A 238 22.36 3.26 -20.87
N ASP A 239 21.17 3.73 -21.22
CA ASP A 239 20.53 3.50 -22.53
C ASP A 239 20.97 4.59 -23.53
N ASP A 240 20.88 4.31 -24.83
CA ASP A 240 21.25 5.27 -25.89
C ASP A 240 20.18 6.38 -26.05
N GLU A 241 20.64 7.61 -26.30
CA GLU A 241 19.89 8.88 -26.27
C GLU A 241 18.52 8.85 -27.01
N PRO A 242 17.39 9.19 -26.33
CA PRO A 242 16.07 9.17 -26.96
C PRO A 242 15.84 10.39 -27.88
N VAL A 243 15.52 10.11 -29.16
CA VAL A 243 15.25 11.15 -30.16
C VAL A 243 13.81 11.67 -30.09
N ASP A 244 13.65 12.96 -29.83
CA ASP A 244 12.40 13.72 -29.72
C ASP A 244 11.40 13.50 -30.90
N PRO A 245 10.15 13.08 -30.65
CA PRO A 245 9.10 13.01 -31.66
C PRO A 245 8.56 14.40 -32.01
N GLY A 246 8.96 14.91 -33.18
CA GLY A 246 8.69 16.28 -33.63
C GLY A 246 7.20 16.75 -33.63
N PRO A 247 6.98 18.07 -33.79
CA PRO A 247 5.97 18.87 -33.08
C PRO A 247 4.49 18.70 -33.48
N ASN A 248 4.10 17.57 -34.09
CA ASN A 248 2.71 17.28 -34.49
C ASN A 248 2.15 15.96 -33.92
N GLY A 249 2.97 15.16 -33.21
CA GLY A 249 2.56 13.86 -32.67
C GLY A 249 2.36 12.76 -33.73
N PRO A 250 1.88 11.57 -33.31
CA PRO A 250 1.71 10.42 -34.20
C PRO A 250 0.53 10.56 -35.17
N THR A 251 0.71 10.03 -36.38
CA THR A 251 -0.24 10.14 -37.49
C THR A 251 -0.27 8.85 -38.33
N LEU A 252 -1.44 8.50 -38.86
CA LEU A 252 -1.63 7.38 -39.79
C LEU A 252 -2.12 7.85 -41.18
N ASP A 253 -1.46 7.38 -42.23
CA ASP A 253 -1.96 7.38 -43.61
C ASP A 253 -2.54 5.98 -43.92
N VAL A 254 -3.81 5.91 -44.30
CA VAL A 254 -4.62 4.68 -44.33
C VAL A 254 -5.33 4.54 -45.68
N SER A 255 -5.20 3.37 -46.32
CA SER A 255 -5.84 3.11 -47.61
C SER A 255 -6.25 1.64 -47.79
N VAL A 256 -7.41 1.42 -48.41
CA VAL A 256 -7.86 0.07 -48.81
C VAL A 256 -7.05 -0.37 -50.05
N ALA A 257 -6.19 -1.37 -49.87
CA ALA A 257 -5.34 -1.92 -50.92
C ALA A 257 -6.00 -3.09 -51.69
N GLU A 258 -6.89 -3.83 -51.02
CA GLU A 258 -7.70 -4.88 -51.64
C GLU A 258 -9.02 -5.03 -50.87
N GLN A 259 -10.16 -5.03 -51.57
CA GLN A 259 -11.47 -5.32 -50.97
C GLN A 259 -12.33 -6.14 -51.94
N ARG A 260 -12.67 -7.36 -51.55
CA ARG A 260 -13.55 -8.28 -52.27
C ARG A 260 -14.13 -9.32 -51.31
N LYS A 261 -15.12 -10.10 -51.75
CA LYS A 261 -15.72 -11.16 -50.92
C LYS A 261 -14.66 -12.04 -50.24
N GLY A 262 -14.68 -12.05 -48.91
CA GLY A 262 -13.78 -12.83 -48.05
C GLY A 262 -12.30 -12.41 -48.07
N SER A 263 -11.96 -11.20 -48.52
CA SER A 263 -10.58 -10.69 -48.46
C SER A 263 -10.51 -9.17 -48.41
N LEU A 264 -9.84 -8.67 -47.37
CA LEU A 264 -9.53 -7.27 -47.12
C LEU A 264 -8.01 -7.12 -46.97
N LYS A 265 -7.44 -6.05 -47.51
CA LYS A 265 -6.11 -5.55 -47.14
C LYS A 265 -6.18 -4.04 -46.97
N VAL A 266 -5.68 -3.55 -45.85
CA VAL A 266 -5.53 -2.13 -45.55
C VAL A 266 -4.05 -1.81 -45.44
N ALA A 267 -3.53 -0.97 -46.34
CA ALA A 267 -2.18 -0.45 -46.22
C ALA A 267 -2.18 0.74 -45.26
N VAL A 268 -1.33 0.68 -44.25
CA VAL A 268 -1.20 1.71 -43.19
C VAL A 268 0.25 2.17 -43.12
N LYS A 269 0.47 3.48 -43.08
CA LYS A 269 1.78 4.08 -42.78
C LYS A 269 1.68 4.94 -41.53
N GLY A 270 2.57 4.73 -40.58
CA GLY A 270 2.71 5.61 -39.41
C GLY A 270 3.85 6.61 -39.58
N SER A 271 3.73 7.77 -38.93
CA SER A 271 4.84 8.69 -38.66
C SER A 271 4.60 9.47 -37.36
N GLY A 272 5.66 9.89 -36.66
CA GLY A 272 5.56 10.59 -35.37
C GLY A 272 5.37 9.69 -34.14
N TYR A 273 5.59 8.38 -34.28
CA TYR A 273 5.55 7.41 -33.18
C TYR A 273 6.86 7.38 -32.38
N ALA A 274 6.80 6.91 -31.14
CA ALA A 274 7.99 6.71 -30.33
C ALA A 274 8.69 5.40 -30.73
N VAL A 275 9.98 5.48 -31.07
CA VAL A 275 10.81 4.33 -31.50
C VAL A 275 11.31 3.47 -30.33
N ALA A 276 10.77 3.69 -29.13
CA ALA A 276 11.06 2.93 -27.93
C ALA A 276 10.20 1.65 -27.83
N SER A 277 10.68 0.67 -27.06
CA SER A 277 9.89 -0.51 -26.70
C SER A 277 8.59 -0.09 -25.98
N PRO A 278 7.43 -0.76 -26.20
CA PRO A 278 7.21 -1.96 -27.00
C PRO A 278 6.79 -1.72 -28.47
N GLY A 279 6.83 -0.48 -28.95
CA GLY A 279 6.21 -0.10 -30.23
C GLY A 279 4.67 -0.05 -30.14
N VAL A 280 3.97 -0.30 -31.26
CA VAL A 280 2.51 -0.14 -31.35
C VAL A 280 1.79 -1.34 -31.98
N TYR A 281 0.57 -1.61 -31.51
CA TYR A 281 -0.40 -2.38 -32.28
C TYR A 281 -1.11 -1.47 -33.28
N VAL A 282 -1.42 -2.01 -34.46
CA VAL A 282 -2.21 -1.35 -35.50
C VAL A 282 -3.32 -2.31 -35.95
N ALA A 283 -4.59 -1.88 -35.88
CA ALA A 283 -5.72 -2.80 -36.06
C ALA A 283 -7.01 -2.08 -36.54
N ILE A 284 -8.00 -2.84 -37.00
CA ILE A 284 -9.30 -2.30 -37.45
C ILE A 284 -10.36 -2.54 -36.37
N ALA A 285 -11.12 -1.51 -36.00
CA ALA A 285 -12.30 -1.63 -35.12
C ALA A 285 -13.40 -0.64 -35.54
N PRO A 286 -14.65 -0.73 -35.04
CA PRO A 286 -15.68 0.27 -35.31
C PRO A 286 -15.26 1.67 -34.86
N VAL A 287 -15.77 2.72 -35.51
CA VAL A 287 -15.54 4.12 -35.10
C VAL A 287 -15.96 4.35 -33.64
N GLY A 288 -15.10 4.97 -32.84
CA GLY A 288 -15.26 5.11 -31.38
C GLY A 288 -15.37 3.79 -30.61
N GLY A 289 -14.94 2.67 -31.21
CA GLY A 289 -15.06 1.30 -30.67
C GLY A 289 -13.75 0.68 -30.20
N GLY A 290 -12.63 1.41 -30.25
CA GLY A 290 -11.34 0.96 -29.74
C GLY A 290 -11.33 0.72 -28.22
N SER A 291 -10.49 -0.22 -27.78
CA SER A 291 -10.27 -0.58 -26.37
C SER A 291 -8.77 -0.74 -26.10
N THR A 292 -8.32 -0.32 -24.92
CA THR A 292 -6.92 -0.48 -24.49
C THR A 292 -6.66 -1.83 -23.81
N SER A 293 -7.71 -2.58 -23.49
CA SER A 293 -7.64 -3.84 -22.72
C SER A 293 -8.44 -5.02 -23.31
N ASP A 294 -9.22 -4.79 -24.37
CA ASP A 294 -9.98 -5.84 -25.07
C ASP A 294 -9.48 -6.02 -26.50
N ALA A 295 -8.65 -7.04 -26.71
CA ALA A 295 -8.15 -7.40 -28.04
C ALA A 295 -9.25 -7.91 -29.00
N SER A 296 -10.40 -8.35 -28.49
CA SER A 296 -11.51 -8.85 -29.30
C SER A 296 -12.39 -7.75 -29.91
N ALA A 297 -12.18 -6.49 -29.50
CA ALA A 297 -12.74 -5.31 -30.16
C ALA A 297 -12.19 -5.09 -31.58
N TYR A 298 -11.06 -5.72 -31.90
CA TYR A 298 -10.27 -5.50 -33.12
C TYR A 298 -10.30 -6.70 -34.08
N VAL A 299 -10.02 -6.41 -35.36
CA VAL A 299 -9.72 -7.38 -36.40
C VAL A 299 -8.53 -6.93 -37.26
N GLY A 300 -7.76 -7.87 -37.79
CA GLY A 300 -6.58 -7.59 -38.61
C GLY A 300 -5.48 -6.86 -37.83
N THR A 301 -5.25 -7.28 -36.58
CA THR A 301 -4.25 -6.69 -35.69
C THR A 301 -2.84 -7.10 -36.10
N GLU A 302 -1.98 -6.12 -36.34
CA GLU A 302 -0.54 -6.30 -36.56
C GLU A 302 0.25 -5.60 -35.44
N TRP A 303 1.41 -6.14 -35.07
CA TRP A 303 2.34 -5.52 -34.12
C TRP A 303 3.51 -4.90 -34.87
N VAL A 304 3.58 -3.56 -34.85
CA VAL A 304 4.76 -2.82 -35.29
C VAL A 304 5.71 -2.73 -34.10
N GLN A 305 6.71 -3.61 -34.10
CA GLN A 305 7.78 -3.61 -33.11
C GLN A 305 8.57 -2.30 -33.20
N HIS A 306 9.12 -1.85 -32.07
CA HIS A 306 9.98 -0.66 -32.05
C HIS A 306 11.19 -0.80 -33.01
N THR A 307 11.74 -2.01 -33.15
CA THR A 307 12.80 -2.38 -34.12
C THR A 307 12.39 -2.28 -35.59
N GLN A 308 11.09 -2.18 -35.89
CA GLN A 308 10.53 -2.04 -37.23
C GLN A 308 10.21 -0.57 -37.59
N MET A 309 10.40 0.36 -36.65
CA MET A 309 10.20 1.78 -36.89
C MET A 309 11.48 2.45 -37.40
N GLY A 310 11.35 3.17 -38.52
CA GLY A 310 12.38 4.05 -39.05
C GLY A 310 12.40 5.42 -38.34
N ALA A 311 13.42 6.23 -38.68
CA ALA A 311 13.61 7.56 -38.13
C ALA A 311 12.34 8.42 -38.19
N GLY A 312 12.06 9.18 -37.13
CA GLY A 312 10.82 9.95 -36.97
C GLY A 312 9.57 9.08 -36.72
N GLY A 313 9.74 7.87 -36.15
CA GLY A 313 8.62 6.99 -35.82
C GLY A 313 7.88 6.46 -37.04
N THR A 314 8.60 6.24 -38.15
CA THR A 314 7.98 5.91 -39.44
C THR A 314 7.84 4.40 -39.62
N PHE A 315 6.65 3.92 -40.00
CA PHE A 315 6.45 2.50 -40.32
C PHE A 315 5.51 2.30 -41.50
N THR A 316 5.46 1.09 -42.05
CA THR A 316 4.46 0.68 -43.02
C THR A 316 4.07 -0.77 -42.79
N VAL A 317 2.78 -1.04 -42.67
CA VAL A 317 2.20 -2.34 -42.38
C VAL A 317 0.96 -2.58 -43.27
N THR A 318 0.55 -3.83 -43.44
CA THR A 318 -0.66 -4.17 -44.21
C THR A 318 -1.55 -5.08 -43.38
N LEU A 319 -2.66 -4.54 -42.88
CA LEU A 319 -3.64 -5.29 -42.10
C LEU A 319 -4.41 -6.21 -43.05
N ALA A 320 -4.35 -7.52 -42.83
CA ALA A 320 -4.93 -8.53 -43.72
C ALA A 320 -5.82 -9.53 -42.94
N PRO A 321 -6.95 -9.08 -42.36
CA PRO A 321 -7.81 -9.92 -41.52
C PRO A 321 -8.29 -11.18 -42.25
N SER A 322 -8.36 -12.29 -41.52
CA SER A 322 -8.81 -13.58 -42.02
C SER A 322 -10.27 -13.55 -42.49
N ALA A 323 -10.67 -14.52 -43.32
CA ALA A 323 -12.07 -14.66 -43.73
C ALA A 323 -13.05 -14.85 -42.55
N SER A 324 -12.56 -15.38 -41.42
CA SER A 324 -13.27 -15.49 -40.13
C SER A 324 -13.48 -14.13 -39.46
N GLU A 325 -12.46 -13.28 -39.42
CA GLU A 325 -12.57 -11.92 -38.88
C GLU A 325 -13.44 -11.03 -39.78
N ILE A 326 -13.28 -11.13 -41.10
CA ILE A 326 -14.15 -10.44 -42.07
C ILE A 326 -15.63 -10.87 -41.89
N ALA A 327 -15.89 -12.08 -41.36
CA ALA A 327 -17.23 -12.52 -41.03
C ALA A 327 -17.81 -11.89 -39.75
N THR A 328 -17.02 -11.29 -38.85
CA THR A 328 -17.53 -10.59 -37.65
C THR A 328 -17.98 -9.15 -37.94
N LEU A 329 -17.39 -8.50 -38.96
CA LEU A 329 -17.67 -7.10 -39.34
C LEU A 329 -19.16 -6.79 -39.49
N ASP A 330 -19.66 -5.75 -38.83
CA ASP A 330 -21.07 -5.38 -38.82
C ASP A 330 -21.37 -4.39 -39.96
N PRO A 331 -22.21 -4.75 -40.97
CA PRO A 331 -22.53 -3.86 -42.09
C PRO A 331 -23.39 -2.66 -41.70
N THR A 332 -23.75 -2.49 -40.43
CA THR A 332 -24.43 -1.29 -39.90
C THR A 332 -23.49 -0.32 -39.18
N LYS A 333 -22.18 -0.60 -39.14
CA LYS A 333 -21.16 0.22 -38.47
C LYS A 333 -20.16 0.81 -39.46
N GLU A 334 -19.73 2.03 -39.18
CA GLU A 334 -18.52 2.63 -39.75
C GLU A 334 -17.28 2.11 -39.00
N TYR A 335 -16.14 2.06 -39.69
CA TYR A 335 -14.89 1.46 -39.19
C TYR A 335 -13.73 2.45 -39.22
N ALA A 336 -12.74 2.21 -38.37
CA ALA A 336 -11.50 2.97 -38.28
C ALA A 336 -10.29 2.03 -38.13
N VAL A 337 -9.13 2.50 -38.58
CA VAL A 337 -7.83 1.95 -38.16
C VAL A 337 -7.40 2.68 -36.89
N TYR A 338 -6.96 1.90 -35.91
CA TYR A 338 -6.37 2.38 -34.66
C TYR A 338 -4.87 2.09 -34.62
N SER A 339 -4.11 2.97 -33.98
CA SER A 339 -2.84 2.62 -33.33
C SER A 339 -3.00 2.65 -31.80
N LEU A 340 -2.21 1.84 -31.09
CA LEU A 340 -2.14 1.78 -29.62
C LEU A 340 -0.70 1.49 -29.17
N LYS A 341 -0.21 2.12 -28.08
CA LYS A 341 1.03 1.68 -27.42
C LYS A 341 0.89 0.23 -26.97
N ALA A 342 1.83 -0.63 -27.37
CA ALA A 342 1.65 -2.09 -27.28
C ALA A 342 1.68 -2.63 -25.83
N HIS A 343 1.33 -3.92 -25.69
CA HIS A 343 1.26 -4.64 -24.41
C HIS A 343 0.46 -3.93 -23.30
N GLY A 344 -0.70 -3.35 -23.65
CA GLY A 344 -1.63 -2.74 -22.70
C GLY A 344 -1.26 -1.34 -22.21
N GLN A 345 -0.05 -0.84 -22.52
CA GLN A 345 0.43 0.46 -22.05
C GLN A 345 -0.42 1.64 -22.52
N ALA A 346 -1.20 1.48 -23.60
CA ALA A 346 -2.19 2.46 -24.05
C ALA A 346 -3.26 2.82 -22.99
N ALA A 347 -3.43 2.01 -21.94
CA ALA A 347 -4.38 2.26 -20.85
C ALA A 347 -3.89 3.33 -19.85
N SER A 348 -2.57 3.47 -19.66
CA SER A 348 -1.94 4.51 -18.85
C SER A 348 -1.37 5.65 -19.70
N ASP A 349 -0.73 5.31 -20.82
CA ASP A 349 -0.15 6.25 -21.78
C ASP A 349 -0.85 6.16 -23.15
N PRO A 350 -1.87 7.01 -23.40
CA PRO A 350 -2.54 7.07 -24.69
C PRO A 350 -1.77 7.86 -25.76
N SER A 351 -0.53 8.34 -25.54
CA SER A 351 0.20 9.22 -26.45
C SER A 351 0.32 8.69 -27.88
N GLN A 352 0.41 7.37 -28.06
CA GLN A 352 0.50 6.70 -29.37
C GLN A 352 -0.86 6.21 -29.91
N THR A 353 -1.96 6.71 -29.36
CA THR A 353 -3.33 6.37 -29.78
C THR A 353 -3.81 7.29 -30.88
N VAL A 354 -4.09 6.73 -32.05
CA VAL A 354 -4.64 7.47 -33.22
C VAL A 354 -5.82 6.67 -33.77
N GLU A 355 -6.94 7.35 -34.06
CA GLU A 355 -8.11 6.78 -34.76
C GLU A 355 -8.26 7.45 -36.13
N VAL A 356 -8.23 6.66 -37.22
CA VAL A 356 -8.46 7.14 -38.59
C VAL A 356 -9.59 6.35 -39.23
N PRO A 357 -10.77 6.96 -39.48
CA PRO A 357 -11.88 6.32 -40.19
C PRO A 357 -11.49 5.78 -41.56
N ILE A 358 -12.03 4.63 -41.93
CA ILE A 358 -11.78 3.94 -43.20
C ILE A 358 -13.09 3.49 -43.84
N ASP A 359 -13.28 3.86 -45.10
CA ASP A 359 -14.43 3.43 -45.90
C ASP A 359 -14.29 1.95 -46.25
N LEU A 360 -15.27 1.13 -45.83
CA LEU A 360 -15.31 -0.30 -46.06
C LEU A 360 -16.72 -0.72 -46.49
N ASP A 361 -16.86 -1.16 -47.74
CA ASP A 361 -18.02 -1.95 -48.18
C ASP A 361 -18.02 -3.35 -47.50
N VAL A 362 -18.54 -3.39 -46.27
CA VAL A 362 -18.72 -4.62 -45.48
C VAL A 362 -19.75 -5.55 -46.15
N ALA A 363 -20.68 -5.02 -46.95
CA ALA A 363 -21.62 -5.84 -47.70
C ALA A 363 -20.90 -6.63 -48.81
N LEU A 364 -20.03 -5.98 -49.60
CA LEU A 364 -19.17 -6.63 -50.60
C LEU A 364 -18.20 -7.64 -49.97
N LEU A 365 -17.59 -7.31 -48.82
CA LEU A 365 -16.73 -8.24 -48.07
C LEU A 365 -17.47 -9.52 -47.67
N LYS A 366 -18.73 -9.40 -47.25
CA LYS A 366 -19.60 -10.55 -46.93
C LYS A 366 -20.28 -11.18 -48.15
N GLY A 367 -20.20 -10.54 -49.32
CA GLY A 367 -20.75 -11.03 -50.58
C GLY A 367 -22.25 -10.77 -50.77
N GLY A 368 -22.77 -9.72 -50.15
CA GLY A 368 -24.09 -9.15 -50.46
C GLY A 368 -24.11 -8.47 -51.83
N VAL A 369 -25.30 -8.35 -52.43
CA VAL A 369 -25.48 -7.66 -53.71
C VAL A 369 -25.87 -6.21 -53.45
N VAL A 370 -24.97 -5.27 -53.75
CA VAL A 370 -25.24 -3.83 -53.67
C VAL A 370 -26.28 -3.41 -54.71
N THR A 371 -27.31 -2.68 -54.26
CA THR A 371 -28.23 -1.92 -55.11
C THR A 371 -28.04 -0.42 -54.86
N PRO A 372 -27.99 0.45 -55.88
CA PRO A 372 -27.63 1.86 -55.69
C PRO A 372 -28.72 2.69 -54.97
N PRO A 373 -28.34 3.71 -54.18
CA PRO A 373 -29.30 4.61 -53.53
C PRO A 373 -29.99 5.54 -54.54
N THR A 374 -31.25 5.91 -54.25
CA THR A 374 -32.01 6.95 -54.95
C THR A 374 -32.47 7.99 -53.92
N PRO A 375 -32.29 9.31 -54.13
CA PRO A 375 -32.37 10.29 -53.04
C PRO A 375 -33.75 10.97 -52.84
N THR A 376 -34.02 11.27 -51.57
CA THR A 376 -34.87 12.36 -51.02
C THR A 376 -36.41 12.35 -51.13
N ASP A 377 -36.99 12.87 -50.04
CA ASP A 377 -38.39 13.16 -49.64
C ASP A 377 -39.12 14.18 -50.57
N PRO A 378 -40.45 14.48 -50.44
CA PRO A 378 -41.35 14.18 -49.30
C PRO A 378 -42.82 13.72 -49.56
N ASP A 379 -43.47 13.37 -48.44
CA ASP A 379 -44.91 13.19 -48.10
C ASP A 379 -45.83 14.41 -48.51
N PRO A 380 -47.20 14.40 -48.47
CA PRO A 380 -48.17 13.34 -48.08
C PRO A 380 -49.37 13.06 -49.02
N GLY A 381 -50.10 11.96 -48.72
CA GLY A 381 -51.53 12.11 -48.36
C GLY A 381 -52.62 11.24 -49.03
N THR A 382 -53.51 10.66 -48.19
CA THR A 382 -54.85 10.06 -48.51
C THR A 382 -54.86 8.76 -49.35
N GLY A 383 -55.83 7.84 -49.24
CA GLY A 383 -57.11 7.80 -48.49
C GLY A 383 -57.57 6.35 -48.15
N PRO A 384 -58.81 6.13 -47.64
CA PRO A 384 -59.03 5.08 -46.63
C PRO A 384 -59.87 3.83 -47.02
N GLY A 385 -59.48 2.68 -46.44
CA GLY A 385 -60.35 1.89 -45.54
C GLY A 385 -61.22 0.75 -46.07
N ALA A 386 -60.87 -0.49 -45.67
CA ALA A 386 -61.83 -1.56 -45.30
C ALA A 386 -61.10 -2.70 -44.54
N GLY A 387 -61.72 -3.26 -43.49
CA GLY A 387 -61.34 -4.53 -42.85
C GLY A 387 -62.42 -5.61 -43.06
N PRO A 388 -62.50 -6.70 -42.26
CA PRO A 388 -61.70 -7.02 -41.07
C PRO A 388 -61.06 -8.44 -41.09
N GLY A 389 -60.10 -8.67 -40.18
CA GLY A 389 -59.53 -10.00 -39.87
C GLY A 389 -58.62 -9.91 -38.64
N ALA A 390 -58.77 -10.80 -37.66
CA ALA A 390 -58.17 -10.64 -36.33
C ALA A 390 -56.98 -11.57 -36.07
N GLY A 391 -56.01 -11.10 -35.27
CA GLY A 391 -55.08 -11.96 -34.52
C GLY A 391 -53.61 -11.51 -34.53
N GLY A 392 -53.07 -11.16 -33.36
CA GLY A 392 -51.62 -11.11 -33.11
C GLY A 392 -50.87 -9.86 -33.57
N GLY A 393 -51.05 -8.74 -32.85
CA GLY A 393 -50.12 -7.61 -32.97
C GLY A 393 -48.78 -7.93 -32.29
N VAL A 394 -47.68 -7.91 -33.05
CA VAL A 394 -46.32 -7.89 -32.49
C VAL A 394 -45.89 -6.45 -32.28
N ASP A 395 -45.57 -6.10 -31.04
CA ASP A 395 -45.06 -4.78 -30.69
C ASP A 395 -43.68 -4.52 -31.30
N ALA A 396 -43.42 -3.27 -31.69
CA ALA A 396 -42.07 -2.84 -32.06
C ALA A 396 -41.10 -2.95 -30.85
N PRO A 397 -39.81 -3.26 -31.05
CA PRO A 397 -38.86 -3.43 -29.95
C PRO A 397 -38.75 -2.16 -29.09
N ARG A 398 -39.21 -2.24 -27.83
CA ARG A 398 -39.15 -1.13 -26.88
C ARG A 398 -37.81 -1.10 -26.16
N THR A 399 -37.30 0.10 -25.90
CA THR A 399 -36.02 0.30 -25.21
C THR A 399 -36.13 -0.01 -23.71
N SER A 400 -35.21 -0.81 -23.18
CA SER A 400 -35.10 -1.08 -21.75
C SER A 400 -34.53 0.12 -20.97
N GLY A 401 -35.05 0.35 -19.77
CA GLY A 401 -34.60 1.45 -18.92
C GLY A 401 -33.25 1.22 -18.24
N SER A 402 -32.62 2.29 -17.79
CA SER A 402 -31.39 2.24 -16.97
C SER A 402 -31.16 3.54 -16.19
N LEU A 403 -30.40 3.48 -15.11
CA LEU A 403 -29.99 4.62 -14.28
C LEU A 403 -28.47 4.73 -14.27
N ARG A 404 -27.93 5.95 -14.26
CA ARG A 404 -26.52 6.27 -14.05
C ARG A 404 -26.37 7.31 -12.94
N TRP A 405 -25.48 7.05 -11.99
CA TRP A 405 -25.20 7.94 -10.85
C TRP A 405 -23.80 7.68 -10.31
N GLY A 406 -23.07 8.72 -9.89
CA GLY A 406 -21.73 8.58 -9.28
C GLY A 406 -21.74 8.51 -7.75
N VAL A 407 -22.91 8.61 -7.11
CA VAL A 407 -23.06 8.89 -5.67
C VAL A 407 -22.55 10.30 -5.32
N LYS A 408 -21.25 10.47 -5.07
CA LYS A 408 -20.61 11.78 -4.82
C LYS A 408 -19.12 11.72 -5.19
N ALA A 409 -18.64 12.67 -5.99
CA ALA A 409 -17.24 12.68 -6.45
C ALA A 409 -16.21 12.65 -5.31
N ALA A 410 -16.36 13.53 -4.32
CA ALA A 410 -15.48 13.57 -3.14
C ALA A 410 -15.53 12.26 -2.32
N PHE A 411 -16.69 11.60 -2.24
CA PHE A 411 -16.80 10.31 -1.54
C PHE A 411 -16.05 9.20 -2.28
N ARG A 412 -16.13 9.15 -3.61
CA ARG A 412 -15.32 8.21 -4.42
C ARG A 412 -13.82 8.48 -4.22
N SER A 413 -13.40 9.73 -4.33
CA SER A 413 -11.99 10.13 -4.22
C SER A 413 -11.40 9.90 -2.83
N TYR A 414 -12.25 9.94 -1.79
CA TYR A 414 -11.89 9.54 -0.42
C TYR A 414 -11.75 8.02 -0.33
N VAL A 415 -12.77 7.27 -0.78
CA VAL A 415 -12.78 5.79 -0.75
C VAL A 415 -11.59 5.20 -1.52
N THR A 416 -11.29 5.67 -2.73
CA THR A 416 -10.17 5.19 -3.55
C THR A 416 -8.91 6.04 -3.41
N GLY A 417 -8.79 6.82 -2.33
CA GLY A 417 -7.63 7.66 -2.04
C GLY A 417 -6.84 7.16 -0.84
N PRO A 418 -5.63 7.70 -0.60
CA PRO A 418 -4.67 7.18 0.39
C PRO A 418 -5.15 7.25 1.84
N ILE A 419 -6.23 7.98 2.12
CA ILE A 419 -6.83 8.09 3.46
C ILE A 419 -7.68 6.85 3.79
N ALA A 420 -8.41 6.29 2.83
CA ALA A 420 -9.27 5.13 3.07
C ALA A 420 -8.75 3.84 2.43
N ASN A 421 -7.75 3.90 1.53
CA ASN A 421 -7.10 2.76 0.85
C ASN A 421 -8.10 1.69 0.39
N GLY A 422 -9.19 2.17 -0.19
CA GLY A 422 -10.40 1.42 -0.43
C GLY A 422 -10.71 1.22 -1.91
N ARG A 423 -11.77 0.45 -2.16
CA ARG A 423 -12.18 0.05 -3.51
C ARG A 423 -13.68 0.20 -3.70
N VAL A 424 -14.07 0.41 -4.95
CA VAL A 424 -15.48 0.34 -5.35
C VAL A 424 -15.71 -0.88 -6.22
N SER A 425 -16.59 -1.76 -5.76
CA SER A 425 -17.03 -2.95 -6.50
C SER A 425 -18.47 -2.79 -6.96
N VAL A 426 -18.82 -3.47 -8.05
CA VAL A 426 -20.17 -3.49 -8.62
C VAL A 426 -20.64 -4.92 -8.83
N SER A 427 -21.90 -5.20 -8.51
CA SER A 427 -22.45 -6.55 -8.59
C SER A 427 -23.95 -6.54 -8.90
N ARG A 428 -24.54 -7.74 -9.03
CA ARG A 428 -25.98 -7.94 -9.33
C ARG A 428 -26.45 -7.22 -10.61
N GLY A 429 -25.57 -7.07 -11.59
CA GLY A 429 -25.87 -6.41 -12.88
C GLY A 429 -25.68 -4.89 -12.91
N ALA A 430 -25.09 -4.29 -11.88
CA ALA A 430 -24.51 -2.95 -12.00
C ALA A 430 -23.17 -3.00 -12.77
N SER A 431 -22.80 -1.89 -13.42
CA SER A 431 -21.45 -1.71 -14.01
C SER A 431 -20.88 -0.33 -13.67
N ALA A 432 -19.55 -0.18 -13.73
CA ALA A 432 -18.84 1.07 -13.46
C ALA A 432 -18.11 1.58 -14.72
N SER A 433 -18.03 2.90 -14.91
CA SER A 433 -17.20 3.56 -15.92
C SER A 433 -17.01 5.03 -15.56
N GLY A 434 -15.78 5.56 -15.58
CA GLY A 434 -15.49 6.99 -15.38
C GLY A 434 -16.07 7.60 -14.09
N GLY A 435 -16.08 6.85 -12.98
CA GLY A 435 -16.69 7.30 -11.72
C GLY A 435 -18.24 7.33 -11.71
N SER A 436 -18.90 6.78 -12.73
CA SER A 436 -20.36 6.63 -12.83
C SER A 436 -20.77 5.16 -12.79
N TYR A 437 -21.80 4.84 -12.01
CA TYR A 437 -22.35 3.49 -11.88
C TYR A 437 -23.66 3.37 -12.65
N ARG A 438 -23.79 2.35 -13.50
CA ARG A 438 -24.98 2.04 -14.28
C ARG A 438 -25.77 0.90 -13.65
N PHE A 439 -27.09 1.06 -13.57
CA PHE A 439 -28.07 0.08 -13.09
C PHE A 439 -29.12 -0.16 -14.20
N PHE A 440 -29.65 -1.37 -14.34
CA PHE A 440 -30.69 -1.69 -15.35
C PHE A 440 -32.10 -1.52 -14.77
N GLN A 441 -33.14 -1.21 -15.55
CA GLN A 441 -34.51 -1.16 -15.05
C GLN A 441 -35.00 -2.57 -14.68
N LYS A 442 -35.44 -2.73 -13.43
CA LYS A 442 -35.93 -3.99 -12.84
C LYS A 442 -37.46 -4.06 -12.82
N SER A 443 -38.12 -2.91 -12.64
CA SER A 443 -39.57 -2.73 -12.88
C SER A 443 -39.96 -1.26 -12.85
N THR A 444 -41.10 -0.90 -13.46
CA THR A 444 -41.69 0.43 -13.33
C THR A 444 -43.17 0.43 -12.96
N ALA A 445 -43.56 1.39 -12.12
CA ALA A 445 -44.93 1.82 -11.90
C ALA A 445 -45.16 3.25 -12.45
N ALA A 446 -44.31 3.70 -13.37
CA ALA A 446 -44.41 5.02 -13.99
C ALA A 446 -45.54 5.06 -15.04
N SER A 447 -46.29 6.16 -15.07
CA SER A 447 -47.45 6.32 -15.94
C SER A 447 -47.66 7.76 -16.43
N GLY A 448 -48.40 7.88 -17.54
CA GLY A 448 -48.70 9.15 -18.20
C GLY A 448 -47.51 9.82 -18.89
N ALA A 449 -47.77 10.93 -19.58
CA ALA A 449 -46.77 11.65 -20.39
C ALA A 449 -45.57 12.17 -19.58
N ASP A 450 -45.73 12.36 -18.27
CA ASP A 450 -44.68 12.76 -17.32
C ASP A 450 -43.83 11.60 -16.78
N ALA A 451 -44.24 10.33 -16.98
CA ALA A 451 -43.69 9.14 -16.32
C ALA A 451 -43.73 9.22 -14.78
N ARG A 452 -44.90 9.57 -14.21
CA ARG A 452 -45.10 9.68 -12.74
C ARG A 452 -45.27 8.30 -12.11
N GLY A 453 -44.54 8.05 -11.03
CA GLY A 453 -44.51 6.76 -10.34
C GLY A 453 -43.10 6.38 -9.88
N ALA A 454 -42.94 5.18 -9.34
CA ALA A 454 -41.64 4.64 -8.92
C ALA A 454 -41.08 3.71 -10.00
N THR A 455 -39.82 3.94 -10.41
CA THR A 455 -39.06 3.01 -11.25
C THR A 455 -37.90 2.45 -10.44
N ARG A 456 -37.82 1.12 -10.35
CA ARG A 456 -36.75 0.39 -9.66
C ARG A 456 -35.69 0.00 -10.66
N TYR A 457 -34.44 0.22 -10.31
CA TYR A 457 -33.28 -0.24 -11.07
C TYR A 457 -32.54 -1.29 -10.25
N GLY A 458 -32.08 -2.36 -10.90
CA GLY A 458 -31.36 -3.47 -10.29
C GLY A 458 -29.84 -3.26 -10.31
N GLY A 459 -29.18 -3.75 -9.27
CA GLY A 459 -27.72 -3.74 -9.14
C GLY A 459 -27.26 -3.19 -7.79
N THR A 460 -25.99 -3.46 -7.48
CA THR A 460 -25.32 -3.04 -6.24
C THR A 460 -23.99 -2.37 -6.56
N VAL A 461 -23.70 -1.28 -5.86
CA VAL A 461 -22.35 -0.67 -5.79
C VAL A 461 -21.92 -0.74 -4.32
N ARG A 462 -20.77 -1.35 -4.03
CA ARG A 462 -20.21 -1.47 -2.67
C ARG A 462 -18.91 -0.69 -2.61
N PHE A 463 -18.87 0.29 -1.71
CA PHE A 463 -17.69 1.06 -1.36
C PHE A 463 -17.09 0.43 -0.10
N THR A 464 -15.83 0.00 -0.14
CA THR A 464 -15.10 -0.45 1.04
C THR A 464 -13.84 0.39 1.25
N GLY A 465 -13.40 0.56 2.50
CA GLY A 465 -12.18 1.29 2.88
C GLY A 465 -11.89 1.17 4.37
N HIS A 466 -10.79 1.76 4.85
CA HIS A 466 -10.31 1.66 6.24
C HIS A 466 -10.20 0.20 6.71
N ALA A 467 -9.52 -0.63 5.92
CA ALA A 467 -9.42 -2.08 6.14
C ALA A 467 -10.77 -2.78 6.41
N GLY A 468 -11.86 -2.29 5.78
CA GLY A 468 -13.22 -2.81 5.93
C GLY A 468 -14.11 -2.05 6.91
N ALA A 469 -13.57 -1.19 7.79
CA ALA A 469 -14.35 -0.39 8.74
C ALA A 469 -15.29 0.63 8.04
N LEU A 470 -15.01 0.97 6.78
CA LEU A 470 -16.01 1.51 5.87
C LEU A 470 -16.49 0.37 4.97
N ASP A 471 -17.77 -0.01 5.09
CA ASP A 471 -18.52 -0.77 4.07
C ASP A 471 -19.89 -0.11 3.83
N LEU A 472 -20.07 0.47 2.65
CA LEU A 472 -21.33 1.07 2.23
C LEU A 472 -21.81 0.45 0.91
N SER A 473 -22.84 -0.40 1.00
CA SER A 473 -23.52 -0.95 -0.17
C SER A 473 -24.76 -0.13 -0.57
N VAL A 474 -24.75 0.44 -1.79
CA VAL A 474 -25.89 1.10 -2.44
C VAL A 474 -26.57 0.11 -3.40
N THR A 475 -27.72 -0.44 -3.00
CA THR A 475 -28.41 -1.53 -3.72
C THR A 475 -29.82 -1.17 -4.21
N ASP A 476 -30.19 -1.68 -5.38
CA ASP A 476 -31.53 -1.57 -5.99
C ASP A 476 -32.12 -0.13 -6.00
N PRO A 477 -31.41 0.88 -6.54
CA PRO A 477 -31.85 2.27 -6.50
C PRO A 477 -33.21 2.47 -7.20
N THR A 478 -34.04 3.32 -6.62
CA THR A 478 -35.42 3.58 -7.05
C THR A 478 -35.62 5.08 -7.21
N VAL A 479 -36.08 5.52 -8.38
CA VAL A 479 -36.47 6.92 -8.61
C VAL A 479 -37.98 7.02 -8.59
N THR A 480 -38.51 7.87 -7.71
CA THR A 480 -39.94 8.18 -7.62
C THR A 480 -40.22 9.57 -8.18
N VAL A 481 -40.85 9.64 -9.35
CA VAL A 481 -41.25 10.89 -10.02
C VAL A 481 -42.63 11.33 -9.50
N ARG A 482 -42.72 12.53 -8.91
CA ARG A 482 -43.99 13.11 -8.43
C ARG A 482 -44.44 14.29 -9.31
N ALA A 483 -45.66 14.77 -9.07
CA ALA A 483 -46.16 16.00 -9.69
C ALA A 483 -45.27 17.20 -9.31
N GLY A 484 -45.23 18.23 -10.17
CA GLY A 484 -44.41 19.42 -9.94
C GLY A 484 -42.92 19.28 -10.26
N ARG A 485 -42.50 18.20 -10.94
CA ARG A 485 -41.10 17.91 -11.32
C ARG A 485 -40.11 17.78 -10.14
N VAL A 486 -40.60 17.28 -9.00
CA VAL A 486 -39.76 16.84 -7.88
C VAL A 486 -39.71 15.31 -7.85
N GLY A 487 -38.49 14.77 -7.75
CA GLY A 487 -38.25 13.35 -7.57
C GLY A 487 -37.66 13.01 -6.20
N THR A 488 -37.65 11.73 -5.85
CA THR A 488 -36.82 11.17 -4.78
C THR A 488 -36.01 10.00 -5.32
N LEU A 489 -34.74 9.95 -4.98
CA LEU A 489 -33.84 8.82 -5.19
C LEU A 489 -33.70 8.07 -3.86
N SER A 490 -34.09 6.79 -3.83
CA SER A 490 -33.96 5.93 -2.66
C SER A 490 -33.24 4.62 -2.98
N ALA A 491 -32.47 4.09 -2.04
CA ALA A 491 -31.67 2.87 -2.21
C ALA A 491 -31.81 1.97 -0.99
N VAL A 492 -31.39 0.71 -1.10
CA VAL A 492 -31.13 -0.15 0.06
C VAL A 492 -29.68 0.07 0.48
N MET A 493 -29.48 0.46 1.75
CA MET A 493 -28.17 0.65 2.40
C MET A 493 -28.30 0.13 3.84
N ALA A 494 -27.27 -0.54 4.38
CA ALA A 494 -27.35 -1.24 5.68
C ALA A 494 -28.65 -2.06 5.85
N GLY A 495 -28.98 -2.87 4.83
CA GLY A 495 -30.21 -3.69 4.77
C GLY A 495 -31.54 -2.93 4.62
N ARG A 496 -31.58 -1.59 4.77
CA ARG A 496 -32.82 -0.80 4.88
C ARG A 496 -33.02 0.13 3.68
N ARG A 497 -34.28 0.33 3.29
CA ARG A 497 -34.66 1.29 2.23
C ARG A 497 -34.61 2.71 2.78
N ILE A 498 -33.75 3.56 2.22
CA ILE A 498 -33.52 4.95 2.66
C ILE A 498 -33.72 5.90 1.48
N ASP A 499 -34.50 6.96 1.69
CA ASP A 499 -34.66 8.09 0.75
C ASP A 499 -33.40 8.95 0.79
N VAL A 500 -32.41 8.60 -0.05
CA VAL A 500 -31.06 9.18 -0.03
C VAL A 500 -31.08 10.66 -0.41
N GLY A 501 -31.80 11.03 -1.47
CA GLY A 501 -31.81 12.40 -1.97
C GLY A 501 -33.13 12.83 -2.62
N SER A 502 -33.43 14.14 -2.54
CA SER A 502 -34.41 14.78 -3.42
C SER A 502 -33.76 15.08 -4.77
N VAL A 503 -34.56 15.01 -5.84
CA VAL A 503 -34.10 15.13 -7.22
C VAL A 503 -34.84 16.27 -7.92
N ASP A 504 -34.10 17.23 -8.47
CA ASP A 504 -34.65 18.35 -9.23
C ASP A 504 -34.84 17.95 -10.70
N LEU A 505 -36.07 17.53 -11.05
CA LEU A 505 -36.45 17.17 -12.42
C LEU A 505 -36.92 18.39 -13.24
N ALA A 506 -36.87 19.60 -12.66
CA ALA A 506 -37.11 20.86 -13.38
C ALA A 506 -35.82 21.37 -14.03
N ARG A 507 -34.66 21.14 -13.39
CA ARG A 507 -33.32 21.42 -13.95
C ARG A 507 -32.74 20.29 -14.82
N ALA A 508 -33.38 19.12 -14.87
CA ALA A 508 -32.95 18.01 -15.70
C ALA A 508 -33.29 18.22 -17.19
N SER A 509 -32.36 17.86 -18.09
CA SER A 509 -32.67 17.75 -19.53
C SER A 509 -33.56 16.53 -19.76
N ARG A 510 -34.65 16.67 -20.52
CA ARG A 510 -35.66 15.60 -20.69
C ARG A 510 -35.90 15.27 -22.16
N THR A 511 -35.84 13.99 -22.50
CA THR A 511 -36.16 13.48 -23.85
C THR A 511 -37.18 12.35 -23.79
N THR A 512 -37.78 12.03 -24.94
CA THR A 512 -38.69 10.89 -25.09
C THR A 512 -38.47 10.27 -26.47
N LYS A 513 -38.09 8.99 -26.54
CA LYS A 513 -37.75 8.28 -27.78
C LYS A 513 -38.16 6.81 -27.65
N ALA A 514 -38.75 6.23 -28.70
CA ALA A 514 -39.20 4.83 -28.73
C ALA A 514 -40.07 4.39 -27.51
N GLY A 515 -40.88 5.30 -26.97
CA GLY A 515 -41.72 5.06 -25.79
C GLY A 515 -40.99 5.20 -24.44
N ALA A 516 -39.66 5.31 -24.41
CA ALA A 516 -38.89 5.54 -23.20
C ALA A 516 -38.74 7.04 -22.90
N VAL A 517 -38.71 7.40 -21.61
CA VAL A 517 -38.52 8.76 -21.10
C VAL A 517 -37.19 8.85 -20.37
N THR A 518 -36.31 9.77 -20.79
CA THR A 518 -35.01 10.00 -20.13
C THR A 518 -34.97 11.37 -19.47
N TYR A 519 -34.44 11.40 -18.25
CA TYR A 519 -34.01 12.60 -17.54
C TYR A 519 -32.49 12.53 -17.38
N SER A 520 -31.77 13.54 -17.87
CA SER A 520 -30.31 13.62 -17.85
C SER A 520 -29.83 14.78 -16.98
N GLY A 521 -28.79 14.52 -16.19
CA GLY A 521 -28.12 15.53 -15.35
C GLY A 521 -29.00 16.10 -14.23
N ALA A 522 -29.98 15.35 -13.72
CA ALA A 522 -30.90 15.84 -12.69
C ALA A 522 -30.16 16.07 -11.35
N PRO A 523 -30.10 17.30 -10.81
CA PRO A 523 -29.38 17.58 -9.58
C PRO A 523 -29.99 16.83 -8.37
N VAL A 524 -29.12 16.30 -7.51
CA VAL A 524 -29.51 15.55 -6.30
C VAL A 524 -29.07 16.31 -5.05
N ARG A 525 -29.97 16.40 -4.06
CA ARG A 525 -29.72 17.02 -2.76
C ARG A 525 -29.97 16.01 -1.64
N LEU A 526 -28.99 15.79 -0.77
CA LEU A 526 -29.01 14.76 0.27
C LEU A 526 -30.12 15.01 1.30
N THR A 527 -30.83 13.99 1.75
CA THR A 527 -31.83 14.14 2.84
C THR A 527 -31.19 13.97 4.22
N ALA A 528 -31.91 14.34 5.29
CA ALA A 528 -31.51 14.03 6.67
C ALA A 528 -31.58 12.52 7.05
N ALA A 529 -32.02 11.66 6.12
CA ALA A 529 -31.89 10.20 6.22
C ALA A 529 -30.68 9.70 5.40
N GLY A 530 -30.44 10.29 4.22
CA GLY A 530 -29.22 10.07 3.44
C GLY A 530 -27.96 10.47 4.20
N ALA A 531 -27.94 11.64 4.84
CA ALA A 531 -26.84 12.12 5.70
C ALA A 531 -26.42 11.08 6.76
N ARG A 532 -27.40 10.46 7.43
CA ARG A 532 -27.14 9.41 8.44
C ARG A 532 -26.70 8.07 7.85
N ALA A 533 -27.02 7.79 6.58
CA ALA A 533 -26.46 6.62 5.88
C ALA A 533 -24.98 6.80 5.49
N PHE A 534 -24.51 8.05 5.36
CA PHE A 534 -23.09 8.40 5.30
C PHE A 534 -22.56 8.81 6.70
N GLN A 535 -23.02 8.15 7.76
CA GLN A 535 -22.60 8.33 9.17
C GLN A 535 -22.63 9.78 9.73
N GLY A 536 -23.23 10.74 9.01
CA GLY A 536 -23.24 12.16 9.36
C GLY A 536 -22.15 13.02 8.70
N PHE A 537 -21.22 12.42 7.94
CA PHE A 537 -20.13 13.15 7.26
C PHE A 537 -20.61 14.20 6.22
N TYR A 538 -21.83 14.05 5.70
CA TYR A 538 -22.43 14.99 4.75
C TYR A 538 -23.72 15.60 5.28
N SER A 539 -23.91 16.89 5.04
CA SER A 539 -25.05 17.65 5.60
C SER A 539 -26.36 17.40 4.85
N ALA A 540 -27.48 17.50 5.56
CA ALA A 540 -28.80 17.52 4.93
C ALA A 540 -28.93 18.76 4.01
N GLY A 541 -29.33 18.55 2.76
CA GLY A 541 -29.35 19.59 1.73
C GLY A 541 -28.03 19.75 0.95
N GLU A 542 -26.98 19.00 1.27
CA GLU A 542 -25.73 19.03 0.51
C GLU A 542 -25.91 18.46 -0.91
N ALA A 543 -25.07 18.91 -1.85
CA ALA A 543 -25.08 18.41 -3.22
C ALA A 543 -24.44 17.02 -3.32
N MET A 544 -25.13 16.13 -4.04
CA MET A 544 -24.63 14.83 -4.50
C MET A 544 -24.45 14.89 -6.02
N ASP A 545 -23.79 13.88 -6.61
CA ASP A 545 -23.63 13.82 -8.07
C ASP A 545 -25.01 13.80 -8.76
N PRO A 546 -25.17 14.43 -9.93
CA PRO A 546 -26.44 14.43 -10.65
C PRO A 546 -26.78 13.03 -11.16
N VAL A 547 -28.07 12.69 -11.13
CA VAL A 547 -28.58 11.40 -11.62
C VAL A 547 -29.10 11.51 -13.05
N THR A 548 -28.81 10.51 -13.87
CA THR A 548 -29.37 10.36 -15.22
C THR A 548 -30.13 9.05 -15.29
N PHE A 549 -31.40 9.05 -15.69
CA PHE A 549 -32.20 7.83 -15.72
C PHE A 549 -33.19 7.80 -16.89
N THR A 550 -33.37 6.61 -17.45
CA THR A 550 -34.31 6.27 -18.51
C THR A 550 -35.33 5.29 -17.98
N ILE A 551 -36.60 5.67 -18.05
CA ILE A 551 -37.76 4.82 -17.80
C ILE A 551 -38.20 4.24 -19.15
N GLY A 552 -38.02 2.93 -19.33
CA GLY A 552 -38.52 2.16 -20.46
C GLY A 552 -39.76 1.34 -20.09
N SER A 553 -40.25 0.51 -21.01
CA SER A 553 -41.22 -0.54 -20.67
C SER A 553 -40.57 -1.64 -19.83
N ASP A 554 -41.37 -2.36 -19.05
CA ASP A 554 -40.89 -3.54 -18.33
C ASP A 554 -40.39 -4.61 -19.31
N GLY A 555 -39.08 -4.85 -19.28
CA GLY A 555 -38.41 -5.87 -20.08
C GLY A 555 -38.00 -7.03 -19.19
N GLY A 556 -38.46 -8.24 -19.53
CA GLY A 556 -37.81 -9.47 -19.06
C GLY A 556 -36.37 -9.55 -19.56
N ALA A 557 -35.55 -10.39 -18.92
CA ALA A 557 -34.12 -10.47 -19.21
C ALA A 557 -33.85 -10.81 -20.70
N ALA A 558 -33.11 -9.94 -21.37
CA ALA A 558 -32.59 -10.18 -22.71
C ALA A 558 -31.27 -10.94 -22.61
N SER A 559 -31.30 -12.26 -22.82
CA SER A 559 -30.12 -13.13 -22.79
C SER A 559 -29.21 -12.86 -24.00
N GLY A 560 -28.26 -11.94 -23.86
CA GLY A 560 -27.15 -11.73 -24.79
C GLY A 560 -25.92 -12.50 -24.35
N GLY A 561 -25.59 -13.59 -25.04
CA GLY A 561 -24.45 -14.45 -24.69
C GLY A 561 -23.11 -13.85 -25.10
N GLY A 562 -22.48 -13.12 -24.18
CA GLY A 562 -21.03 -12.89 -24.18
C GLY A 562 -20.42 -13.65 -23.01
N THR A 563 -19.43 -14.51 -23.26
CA THR A 563 -18.73 -15.26 -22.21
C THR A 563 -17.77 -14.35 -21.46
N VAL A 564 -18.28 -13.67 -20.42
CA VAL A 564 -17.41 -13.16 -19.36
C VAL A 564 -16.79 -14.34 -18.63
N ALA A 565 -15.46 -14.30 -18.43
CA ALA A 565 -14.87 -15.04 -17.32
C ALA A 565 -15.54 -14.52 -16.03
N ALA A 566 -15.90 -15.43 -15.12
CA ALA A 566 -16.59 -15.04 -13.91
C ALA A 566 -15.60 -14.33 -12.98
N ALA A 567 -15.64 -13.00 -12.94
CA ALA A 567 -15.08 -12.26 -11.82
C ALA A 567 -15.85 -12.69 -10.56
N VAL A 568 -15.23 -13.55 -9.76
CA VAL A 568 -15.91 -14.25 -8.67
C VAL A 568 -16.44 -13.26 -7.65
N SER A 569 -17.65 -13.54 -7.17
CA SER A 569 -18.24 -12.77 -6.08
C SER A 569 -17.72 -13.32 -4.77
N THR A 570 -16.83 -12.58 -4.09
CA THR A 570 -16.56 -12.77 -2.66
C THR A 570 -17.73 -12.29 -1.80
N THR A 571 -18.92 -12.84 -2.07
CA THR A 571 -19.74 -13.38 -0.99
C THR A 571 -18.93 -14.51 -0.40
N GLY A 572 -18.45 -14.37 0.85
CA GLY A 572 -17.57 -15.35 1.48
C GLY A 572 -18.10 -16.77 1.32
N PHE A 573 -17.24 -17.68 0.87
CA PHE A 573 -17.58 -19.08 0.72
C PHE A 573 -18.02 -19.64 2.09
N VAL A 574 -19.23 -20.19 2.13
CA VAL A 574 -19.80 -20.89 3.29
C VAL A 574 -19.86 -22.37 2.92
N PRO A 575 -19.10 -23.26 3.59
CA PRO A 575 -19.15 -24.68 3.29
C PRO A 575 -20.56 -25.25 3.57
N PRO A 576 -21.06 -26.19 2.75
CA PRO A 576 -22.27 -26.93 3.10
C PRO A 576 -22.04 -27.74 4.37
N ALA A 577 -23.07 -27.95 5.20
CA ALA A 577 -22.96 -28.57 6.53
C ALA A 577 -22.63 -30.08 6.56
N SER A 578 -22.33 -30.68 5.41
CA SER A 578 -21.96 -32.08 5.24
C SER A 578 -21.11 -32.22 3.97
N PRO A 579 -20.13 -33.14 3.90
CA PRO A 579 -19.21 -33.22 2.76
C PRO A 579 -19.98 -33.50 1.45
N PRO A 580 -19.85 -32.64 0.42
CA PRO A 580 -20.59 -32.80 -0.84
C PRO A 580 -20.07 -33.94 -1.73
N ALA A 581 -18.89 -34.49 -1.41
CA ALA A 581 -18.32 -35.70 -2.00
C ALA A 581 -17.33 -36.33 -1.00
N SER A 582 -17.17 -37.66 -1.06
CA SER A 582 -16.20 -38.43 -0.26
C SER A 582 -15.19 -39.21 -1.11
N THR A 583 -15.21 -39.03 -2.44
CA THR A 583 -14.32 -39.71 -3.39
C THR A 583 -13.80 -38.76 -4.49
N GLY A 584 -12.63 -39.08 -5.04
CA GLY A 584 -12.01 -38.37 -6.17
C GLY A 584 -11.05 -37.23 -5.81
N VAL A 585 -10.71 -37.05 -4.53
CA VAL A 585 -9.41 -36.54 -4.09
C VAL A 585 -8.46 -37.73 -3.96
N THR A 586 -7.16 -37.51 -4.19
CA THR A 586 -6.05 -38.40 -3.87
C THR A 586 -5.17 -37.67 -2.85
N LEU A 587 -4.89 -38.33 -1.72
CA LEU A 587 -3.99 -37.82 -0.68
C LEU A 587 -2.56 -38.31 -0.96
N ASP A 588 -1.56 -37.51 -0.61
CA ASP A 588 -0.13 -37.84 -0.72
C ASP A 588 0.32 -38.54 0.59
N LEU A 589 -0.19 -39.75 0.81
CA LEU A 589 0.06 -40.61 1.98
C LEU A 589 0.42 -42.02 1.48
N ALA A 590 1.19 -42.81 2.24
CA ALA A 590 1.40 -44.22 1.89
C ALA A 590 0.18 -45.08 2.26
N ASP A 591 0.08 -46.28 1.65
CA ASP A 591 -1.04 -47.22 1.83
C ASP A 591 -1.09 -47.78 3.28
N GLY A 592 -1.71 -47.02 4.19
CA GLY A 592 -1.91 -47.39 5.59
C GLY A 592 -1.58 -46.29 6.60
N ASP A 593 -1.01 -45.16 6.17
CA ASP A 593 -0.63 -44.07 7.06
C ASP A 593 -1.86 -43.35 7.64
N THR A 594 -1.73 -42.95 8.91
CA THR A 594 -2.67 -42.06 9.61
C THR A 594 -1.99 -40.73 9.86
N VAL A 595 -2.71 -39.63 9.62
CA VAL A 595 -2.25 -38.26 9.96
C VAL A 595 -2.64 -37.90 11.40
N ARG A 596 -2.01 -36.88 11.97
CA ARG A 596 -2.39 -36.24 13.24
C ARG A 596 -3.19 -34.96 12.99
N ALA A 597 -3.75 -34.38 14.04
CA ALA A 597 -4.26 -33.02 14.00
C ALA A 597 -3.07 -32.03 13.94
N GLY A 598 -3.19 -30.92 13.20
CA GLY A 598 -2.05 -30.03 12.94
C GLY A 598 -0.99 -30.54 11.94
N ASP A 599 -1.14 -31.75 11.36
CA ASP A 599 -0.23 -32.24 10.31
C ASP A 599 -0.39 -31.46 8.99
N ARG A 600 0.70 -31.37 8.22
CA ARG A 600 0.66 -30.88 6.84
C ARG A 600 0.19 -31.97 5.88
N LEU A 601 -1.01 -31.83 5.32
CA LEU A 601 -1.58 -32.79 4.38
C LEU A 601 -1.47 -32.26 2.94
N THR A 602 -0.83 -33.04 2.06
CA THR A 602 -0.86 -32.78 0.61
C THR A 602 -1.97 -33.59 -0.05
N ALA A 603 -2.75 -32.95 -0.92
CA ALA A 603 -3.88 -33.56 -1.60
C ALA A 603 -4.03 -33.05 -3.04
N SER A 604 -4.61 -33.85 -3.93
CA SER A 604 -4.91 -33.44 -5.31
C SER A 604 -6.25 -33.98 -5.80
N ALA A 605 -6.90 -33.26 -6.73
CA ALA A 605 -8.21 -33.61 -7.24
C ALA A 605 -8.35 -33.20 -8.72
N SER A 606 -9.16 -33.93 -9.48
CA SER A 606 -9.25 -33.74 -10.94
C SER A 606 -10.67 -33.73 -11.53
N GLY A 607 -10.79 -33.07 -12.68
CA GLY A 607 -12.04 -32.86 -13.42
C GLY A 607 -12.64 -31.47 -13.24
N PHE A 608 -11.90 -30.53 -12.67
CA PHE A 608 -12.23 -29.10 -12.66
C PHE A 608 -12.11 -28.54 -14.10
N ARG A 609 -12.53 -27.30 -14.30
CA ARG A 609 -12.27 -26.62 -15.58
C ARG A 609 -10.77 -26.29 -15.68
N PRO A 610 -10.16 -26.35 -16.88
CA PRO A 610 -8.79 -25.85 -17.08
C PRO A 610 -8.66 -24.40 -16.63
N GLY A 611 -7.72 -24.10 -15.74
CA GLY A 611 -7.55 -22.75 -15.19
C GLY A 611 -8.69 -22.27 -14.28
N GLU A 612 -9.41 -23.17 -13.62
CA GLU A 612 -10.42 -22.82 -12.62
C GLU A 612 -9.77 -22.30 -11.33
N THR A 613 -10.06 -21.06 -10.96
CA THR A 613 -9.69 -20.41 -9.69
C THR A 613 -10.79 -20.62 -8.64
N ASP A 614 -10.56 -20.17 -7.40
CA ASP A 614 -11.58 -20.08 -6.34
C ASP A 614 -12.15 -21.45 -5.92
N ILE A 615 -11.33 -22.52 -6.02
CA ILE A 615 -11.67 -23.85 -5.52
C ILE A 615 -11.40 -23.86 -4.01
N ALA A 616 -12.45 -24.06 -3.20
CA ALA A 616 -12.30 -24.14 -1.75
C ALA A 616 -11.86 -25.54 -1.31
N VAL A 617 -10.94 -25.62 -0.35
CA VAL A 617 -10.59 -26.86 0.36
C VAL A 617 -11.23 -26.84 1.74
N VAL A 618 -11.91 -27.91 2.11
CA VAL A 618 -12.72 -27.98 3.33
C VAL A 618 -12.58 -29.37 3.96
N VAL A 619 -12.20 -29.42 5.23
CA VAL A 619 -12.23 -30.63 6.06
C VAL A 619 -13.55 -30.72 6.84
N TYR A 620 -14.02 -31.94 7.08
CA TYR A 620 -15.33 -32.22 7.65
C TYR A 620 -15.26 -33.11 8.90
N SER A 621 -15.26 -32.44 10.04
CA SER A 621 -15.87 -32.90 11.30
C SER A 621 -17.06 -31.97 11.59
N THR A 622 -16.79 -30.81 12.18
CA THR A 622 -17.44 -29.54 11.82
C THR A 622 -16.77 -29.01 10.53
N PRO A 623 -17.47 -28.31 9.61
CA PRO A 623 -16.85 -27.88 8.35
C PRO A 623 -15.86 -26.72 8.52
N VAL A 624 -14.55 -27.00 8.45
CA VAL A 624 -13.47 -26.00 8.50
C VAL A 624 -12.90 -25.76 7.10
N VAL A 625 -12.75 -24.49 6.72
CA VAL A 625 -12.19 -24.08 5.42
C VAL A 625 -10.68 -23.90 5.56
N LEU A 626 -9.91 -24.56 4.70
CA LEU A 626 -8.44 -24.58 4.73
C LEU A 626 -7.80 -23.80 3.57
N GLU A 627 -8.59 -23.49 2.54
CA GLU A 627 -8.21 -22.72 1.36
C GLU A 627 -9.50 -22.28 0.63
N ARG A 628 -9.47 -21.15 -0.07
CA ARG A 628 -10.61 -20.58 -0.84
C ARG A 628 -10.27 -20.21 -2.28
N SER A 629 -8.99 -20.02 -2.58
CA SER A 629 -8.45 -19.40 -3.80
C SER A 629 -7.84 -20.40 -4.78
N LEU A 630 -7.76 -21.68 -4.39
CA LEU A 630 -6.99 -22.71 -5.09
C LEU A 630 -7.31 -22.77 -6.59
N SER A 631 -6.25 -22.90 -7.39
CA SER A 631 -6.33 -22.90 -8.84
C SER A 631 -6.01 -24.27 -9.44
N ALA A 632 -6.80 -24.69 -10.42
CA ALA A 632 -6.58 -25.89 -11.23
C ALA A 632 -5.70 -25.61 -12.45
N ASP A 633 -4.85 -26.57 -12.82
CA ASP A 633 -3.97 -26.50 -13.98
C ASP A 633 -4.73 -26.52 -15.32
N ALA A 634 -3.98 -26.44 -16.43
CA ALA A 634 -4.51 -26.50 -17.79
C ALA A 634 -5.17 -27.86 -18.16
N GLN A 635 -5.09 -28.85 -17.26
CA GLN A 635 -5.68 -30.18 -17.37
C GLN A 635 -6.87 -30.37 -16.41
N GLY A 636 -7.24 -29.34 -15.63
CA GLY A 636 -8.34 -29.40 -14.67
C GLY A 636 -8.00 -30.18 -13.39
N ARG A 637 -6.72 -30.16 -12.97
CA ARG A 637 -6.22 -30.76 -11.72
C ARG A 637 -5.82 -29.65 -10.75
N ALA A 638 -6.33 -29.70 -9.53
CA ALA A 638 -5.87 -28.86 -8.42
C ALA A 638 -5.03 -29.70 -7.46
N ARG A 639 -3.97 -29.12 -6.87
CA ARG A 639 -3.18 -29.72 -5.78
C ARG A 639 -3.08 -28.67 -4.67
N TRP A 640 -3.46 -29.06 -3.46
CA TRP A 640 -3.32 -28.28 -2.23
C TRP A 640 -2.28 -28.97 -1.34
N SER A 641 -1.56 -28.17 -0.57
CA SER A 641 -0.79 -28.61 0.58
C SER A 641 -1.04 -27.57 1.67
N GLY A 642 -1.27 -28.02 2.90
CA GLY A 642 -1.59 -27.14 4.00
C GLY A 642 -1.90 -27.90 5.28
N VAL A 643 -2.08 -27.15 6.35
CA VAL A 643 -2.13 -27.66 7.72
C VAL A 643 -3.56 -28.05 8.10
N LEU A 644 -3.75 -29.25 8.63
CA LEU A 644 -5.00 -29.65 9.27
C LEU A 644 -5.23 -28.85 10.56
N PRO A 645 -6.48 -28.56 10.97
CA PRO A 645 -6.75 -27.97 12.28
C PRO A 645 -6.17 -28.83 13.43
N GLY A 646 -5.71 -28.19 14.51
CA GLY A 646 -5.22 -28.89 15.71
C GLY A 646 -6.35 -29.50 16.54
N ASP A 647 -7.57 -28.97 16.43
CA ASP A 647 -8.78 -29.42 17.14
C ASP A 647 -9.48 -30.65 16.52
N LEU A 648 -8.87 -31.32 15.52
CA LEU A 648 -9.48 -32.49 14.90
C LEU A 648 -9.46 -33.72 15.83
N GLU A 649 -10.61 -34.04 16.43
CA GLU A 649 -10.85 -35.29 17.18
C GLU A 649 -10.32 -36.52 16.42
N PRO A 650 -9.60 -37.46 17.08
CA PRO A 650 -9.19 -38.73 16.48
C PRO A 650 -10.37 -39.52 15.87
N GLY A 651 -10.20 -40.00 14.64
CA GLY A 651 -11.27 -40.72 13.92
C GLY A 651 -11.34 -40.43 12.42
N GLU A 652 -12.50 -40.73 11.81
CA GLU A 652 -12.74 -40.64 10.36
C GLU A 652 -13.22 -39.23 9.96
N HIS A 653 -12.45 -38.55 9.11
CA HIS A 653 -12.72 -37.22 8.56
C HIS A 653 -12.87 -37.26 7.04
N THR A 654 -13.46 -36.22 6.44
CA THR A 654 -13.49 -36.07 4.98
C THR A 654 -12.87 -34.75 4.52
N LEU A 655 -11.77 -34.81 3.76
CA LEU A 655 -11.23 -33.66 3.04
C LEU A 655 -11.98 -33.50 1.71
N THR A 656 -12.29 -32.27 1.31
CA THR A 656 -13.00 -31.99 0.05
C THR A 656 -12.43 -30.80 -0.72
N PHE A 657 -12.55 -30.85 -2.04
CA PHE A 657 -12.26 -29.74 -2.96
C PHE A 657 -13.57 -29.34 -3.64
N GLN A 658 -13.92 -28.05 -3.62
CA GLN A 658 -15.24 -27.54 -3.99
C GLN A 658 -15.14 -26.36 -4.98
N GLY A 659 -15.52 -26.60 -6.23
CA GLY A 659 -15.57 -25.60 -7.33
C GLY A 659 -16.73 -25.90 -8.28
N SER A 660 -16.52 -25.88 -9.60
CA SER A 660 -17.53 -26.34 -10.59
C SER A 660 -17.95 -27.81 -10.45
N ILE A 661 -17.18 -28.58 -9.68
CA ILE A 661 -17.44 -29.93 -9.19
C ILE A 661 -17.05 -30.03 -7.72
N SER A 662 -17.56 -31.04 -7.02
CA SER A 662 -17.04 -31.46 -5.72
C SER A 662 -16.26 -32.77 -5.85
N ARG A 663 -15.20 -32.90 -5.05
CA ARG A 663 -14.37 -34.10 -4.85
C ARG A 663 -14.10 -34.25 -3.37
N GLY A 664 -13.86 -35.47 -2.90
CA GLY A 664 -13.40 -35.70 -1.53
C GLY A 664 -12.52 -36.92 -1.36
N ALA A 665 -11.91 -37.04 -0.19
CA ALA A 665 -11.27 -38.26 0.31
C ALA A 665 -11.62 -38.41 1.78
N VAL A 666 -11.93 -39.64 2.18
CA VAL A 666 -12.03 -40.02 3.59
C VAL A 666 -10.61 -40.34 4.09
N PHE A 667 -10.27 -39.86 5.27
CA PHE A 667 -8.99 -40.12 5.93
C PHE A 667 -9.19 -40.31 7.44
N THR A 668 -8.18 -40.85 8.12
CA THR A 668 -8.21 -41.08 9.56
C THR A 668 -7.18 -40.22 10.25
N VAL A 669 -7.62 -39.43 11.23
CA VAL A 669 -6.74 -38.80 12.23
C VAL A 669 -6.47 -39.83 13.32
N ALA A 670 -5.20 -40.04 13.67
CA ALA A 670 -4.77 -40.96 14.72
C ALA A 670 -5.12 -40.45 16.13
N ASP A 671 -5.20 -41.36 17.10
CA ASP A 671 -4.96 -41.00 18.50
C ASP A 671 -3.48 -40.60 18.66
N ASP A 672 -3.21 -39.56 19.45
CA ASP A 672 -1.90 -38.90 19.49
C ASP A 672 -0.91 -39.66 20.40
N GLU A 673 -0.39 -40.80 19.93
CA GLU A 673 0.69 -41.51 20.64
C GLU A 673 2.03 -40.81 20.41
N GLU A 674 2.75 -40.54 21.52
CA GLU A 674 4.10 -39.94 21.51
C GLU A 674 5.04 -40.77 20.62
N ALA A 675 5.52 -40.18 19.53
CA ALA A 675 6.65 -40.74 18.79
C ALA A 675 7.91 -40.69 19.68
N GLU A 676 8.85 -41.62 19.49
CA GLU A 676 10.13 -41.67 20.23
C GLU A 676 11.06 -40.49 19.81
N ARG A 677 10.68 -39.26 20.20
CA ARG A 677 11.36 -37.98 19.97
C ARG A 677 12.07 -37.51 21.24
N CYS A 678 12.96 -36.54 21.08
CA CYS A 678 13.80 -36.04 22.17
C CYS A 678 13.13 -34.94 22.98
N GLU A 679 13.17 -35.07 24.32
CA GLU A 679 12.64 -34.08 25.26
C GLU A 679 13.35 -32.72 25.06
N VAL A 680 12.56 -31.66 24.90
CA VAL A 680 13.05 -30.27 24.88
C VAL A 680 13.35 -29.85 26.31
N ALA A 681 14.62 -29.52 26.56
CA ALA A 681 15.14 -29.15 27.87
C ALA A 681 15.07 -27.65 28.16
N ASP A 682 15.09 -26.82 27.11
CA ASP A 682 14.84 -25.36 27.14
C ASP A 682 14.53 -24.86 25.71
N ALA A 683 13.77 -23.78 25.58
CA ALA A 683 13.48 -23.13 24.31
C ALA A 683 13.05 -21.66 24.50
N THR A 684 13.27 -20.83 23.47
CA THR A 684 12.81 -19.43 23.42
C THR A 684 12.16 -19.12 22.08
N LEU A 685 11.06 -18.38 22.08
CA LEU A 685 10.35 -17.90 20.90
C LEU A 685 10.23 -16.37 20.96
N THR A 686 10.76 -15.67 19.96
CA THR A 686 10.72 -14.20 19.88
C THR A 686 9.97 -13.80 18.62
N TRP A 687 8.92 -12.98 18.77
CA TRP A 687 8.01 -12.60 17.69
C TRP A 687 7.36 -11.23 17.91
N GLY A 688 7.27 -10.42 16.86
CA GLY A 688 6.55 -9.14 16.93
C GLY A 688 5.01 -9.25 16.89
N VAL A 689 4.45 -10.40 16.50
CA VAL A 689 3.12 -10.50 15.88
C VAL A 689 3.10 -9.75 14.54
N LYS A 690 2.82 -8.44 14.55
CA LYS A 690 2.88 -7.61 13.33
C LYS A 690 3.06 -6.12 13.63
N GLU A 691 4.06 -5.46 13.04
CA GLU A 691 4.34 -4.03 13.26
C GLU A 691 3.13 -3.15 12.92
N SER A 692 2.50 -3.34 11.76
CA SER A 692 1.30 -2.57 11.40
C SER A 692 0.13 -2.78 12.36
N PHE A 693 0.11 -3.88 13.12
CA PHE A 693 -0.88 -4.12 14.17
C PHE A 693 -0.47 -3.43 15.49
N ARG A 694 0.78 -3.54 15.94
CA ARG A 694 1.31 -2.80 17.10
C ARG A 694 1.15 -1.29 16.93
N SER A 695 1.53 -0.75 15.78
CA SER A 695 1.34 0.67 15.41
C SER A 695 -0.14 1.08 15.32
N TYR A 696 -1.05 0.17 14.94
CA TYR A 696 -2.49 0.45 14.96
C TYR A 696 -3.07 0.48 16.38
N VAL A 697 -2.68 -0.47 17.24
CA VAL A 697 -3.15 -0.57 18.63
C VAL A 697 -2.67 0.61 19.46
N SER A 698 -1.36 0.89 19.46
CA SER A 698 -0.76 2.04 20.17
C SER A 698 -1.08 3.39 19.52
N GLY A 699 -1.48 3.40 18.25
CA GLY A 699 -1.80 4.60 17.50
C GLY A 699 -3.11 5.28 17.91
N SER A 700 -3.27 6.54 17.48
CA SER A 700 -4.41 7.41 17.83
C SER A 700 -5.77 7.02 17.23
N ILE A 701 -5.85 5.86 16.56
CA ILE A 701 -7.10 5.27 16.06
C ILE A 701 -7.67 4.33 17.11
N ALA A 702 -6.96 3.26 17.47
CA ALA A 702 -7.41 2.36 18.54
C ALA A 702 -7.26 2.99 19.92
N ASN A 703 -6.23 3.82 20.15
CA ASN A 703 -5.89 4.39 21.46
C ASN A 703 -5.81 3.27 22.52
N GLY A 704 -5.15 2.19 22.14
CA GLY A 704 -5.04 0.93 22.86
C GLY A 704 -3.68 0.72 23.49
N ASP A 705 -3.51 -0.47 24.07
CA ASP A 705 -2.33 -0.90 24.81
C ASP A 705 -2.26 -2.44 24.82
N TRP A 706 -1.10 -3.00 25.17
CA TRP A 706 -0.91 -4.45 25.31
C TRP A 706 -0.24 -4.83 26.63
N THR A 707 -0.59 -6.00 27.14
CA THR A 707 -0.01 -6.58 28.36
C THR A 707 0.33 -8.05 28.16
N THR A 708 1.49 -8.49 28.63
CA THR A 708 1.84 -9.92 28.65
C THR A 708 1.54 -10.55 30.01
N SER A 709 1.43 -11.89 30.03
CA SER A 709 1.31 -12.71 31.24
C SER A 709 1.79 -14.14 31.00
N GLY A 710 1.99 -14.93 32.06
CA GLY A 710 2.75 -16.19 31.97
C GLY A 710 4.24 -15.89 31.87
N ASP A 711 4.99 -16.70 31.14
CA ASP A 711 6.42 -16.50 30.87
C ASP A 711 6.68 -15.72 29.56
N ALA A 712 5.65 -15.02 29.06
CA ALA A 712 5.71 -14.05 27.98
C ALA A 712 6.10 -12.64 28.48
N SER A 713 7.01 -11.99 27.77
CA SER A 713 7.50 -10.63 28.04
C SER A 713 7.57 -9.75 26.78
N TYR A 714 8.03 -8.51 26.90
CA TYR A 714 8.07 -7.54 25.79
C TYR A 714 9.25 -6.55 25.95
N GLU A 715 10.21 -6.59 25.03
CA GLU A 715 11.22 -5.54 24.83
C GLU A 715 11.06 -4.96 23.41
N THR A 716 10.84 -3.65 23.29
CA THR A 716 10.45 -3.04 22.00
C THR A 716 11.47 -3.33 20.88
N PRO A 717 11.08 -4.00 19.77
CA PRO A 717 9.70 -4.13 19.27
C PRO A 717 9.01 -5.50 19.46
N GLU A 718 9.69 -6.51 20.01
CA GLU A 718 9.27 -7.92 20.04
C GLU A 718 8.62 -8.38 21.36
N PHE A 719 7.89 -9.50 21.28
CA PHE A 719 7.45 -10.29 22.43
C PHE A 719 8.30 -11.55 22.55
N ASP A 720 8.72 -11.88 23.76
CA ASP A 720 9.58 -13.04 24.06
C ASP A 720 8.86 -14.04 24.96
N PHE A 721 8.81 -15.31 24.54
CA PHE A 721 8.37 -16.45 25.33
C PHE A 721 9.59 -17.33 25.66
N SER A 722 9.63 -17.91 26.86
CA SER A 722 10.81 -18.62 27.36
C SER A 722 10.44 -19.86 28.19
N GLY A 723 11.39 -20.78 28.36
CA GLY A 723 11.15 -22.04 29.09
C GLY A 723 10.29 -23.03 28.30
N GLY A 724 10.29 -22.94 26.96
CA GLY A 724 9.49 -23.81 26.11
C GLY A 724 9.89 -25.29 26.24
N SER A 725 8.91 -26.18 26.09
CA SER A 725 9.03 -27.61 26.36
C SER A 725 8.29 -28.45 25.31
N GLY A 726 8.46 -29.77 25.33
CA GLY A 726 7.84 -30.67 24.35
C GLY A 726 8.82 -31.71 23.83
N SER A 727 8.72 -32.04 22.54
CA SER A 727 9.55 -33.08 21.92
C SER A 727 9.95 -32.74 20.49
N PHE A 728 11.24 -32.79 20.17
CA PHE A 728 11.79 -32.38 18.87
C PHE A 728 12.91 -33.34 18.41
N ASP A 729 12.80 -33.89 17.20
CA ASP A 729 13.88 -34.63 16.55
C ASP A 729 14.68 -33.69 15.64
N ALA A 730 15.93 -33.38 16.02
CA ALA A 730 16.80 -32.47 15.26
C ALA A 730 17.35 -33.05 13.94
N ALA A 731 17.18 -34.36 13.70
CA ALA A 731 17.62 -35.08 12.52
C ALA A 731 16.53 -35.20 11.44
N THR A 732 15.26 -35.41 11.81
CA THR A 732 14.12 -35.24 10.87
C THR A 732 13.67 -33.78 10.78
N THR A 733 13.88 -32.99 11.83
CA THR A 733 13.30 -31.64 12.02
C THR A 733 11.78 -31.70 12.14
N GLU A 734 11.31 -32.57 13.03
CA GLU A 734 9.88 -32.82 13.30
C GLU A 734 9.63 -32.79 14.82
N GLY A 735 8.49 -32.25 15.25
CA GLY A 735 8.12 -32.19 16.65
C GLY A 735 7.44 -30.91 17.08
N ASP A 736 7.16 -30.81 18.37
CA ASP A 736 6.36 -29.75 18.99
C ASP A 736 7.13 -29.07 20.12
N VAL A 737 7.14 -27.74 20.10
CA VAL A 737 7.73 -26.89 21.14
C VAL A 737 6.65 -25.90 21.63
N ALA A 738 6.11 -26.18 22.82
CA ALA A 738 5.04 -25.41 23.46
C ALA A 738 5.60 -24.44 24.52
N PHE A 739 4.95 -23.28 24.67
CA PHE A 739 5.35 -22.19 25.56
C PHE A 739 4.16 -21.70 26.38
N ASP A 740 4.32 -21.56 27.71
CA ASP A 740 3.31 -20.93 28.58
C ASP A 740 3.34 -19.40 28.43
N GLY A 741 2.21 -18.78 28.07
CA GLY A 741 2.07 -17.32 28.17
C GLY A 741 1.14 -16.66 27.14
N ALA A 742 0.80 -15.41 27.42
CA ALA A 742 -0.23 -14.68 26.67
C ALA A 742 0.18 -13.24 26.35
N ILE A 743 -0.24 -12.77 25.16
CA ILE A 743 -0.21 -11.36 24.74
C ILE A 743 -1.65 -10.86 24.60
N ARG A 744 -2.06 -9.94 25.46
CA ARG A 744 -3.40 -9.34 25.45
C ARG A 744 -3.37 -7.93 24.85
N PHE A 745 -3.92 -7.79 23.65
CA PHE A 745 -4.12 -6.51 22.97
C PHE A 745 -5.51 -5.93 23.29
N THR A 746 -5.55 -4.64 23.63
CA THR A 746 -6.80 -3.92 23.91
C THR A 746 -6.88 -2.62 23.12
N GLY A 747 -8.07 -2.14 22.79
CA GLY A 747 -8.26 -0.88 22.06
C GLY A 747 -9.71 -0.45 21.92
N HIS A 748 -9.94 0.68 21.24
CA HIS A 748 -11.26 1.29 21.02
C HIS A 748 -12.09 1.43 22.31
N SER A 749 -11.44 1.85 23.40
CA SER A 749 -12.04 1.93 24.74
C SER A 749 -12.64 0.60 25.26
N GLY A 750 -12.07 -0.54 24.85
CA GLY A 750 -12.50 -1.89 25.23
C GLY A 750 -13.39 -2.58 24.19
N ALA A 751 -13.62 -1.99 23.01
CA ALA A 751 -14.34 -2.63 21.91
C ALA A 751 -13.43 -3.47 20.99
N LEU A 752 -12.10 -3.33 21.12
CA LEU A 752 -11.12 -4.29 20.62
C LEU A 752 -10.51 -5.01 21.82
N GLU A 753 -10.65 -6.33 21.85
CA GLU A 753 -9.93 -7.24 22.73
C GLU A 753 -9.55 -8.47 21.91
N VAL A 754 -8.25 -8.77 21.89
CA VAL A 754 -7.67 -9.99 21.30
C VAL A 754 -6.61 -10.48 22.27
N VAL A 755 -6.63 -11.77 22.61
CA VAL A 755 -5.55 -12.44 23.32
C VAL A 755 -5.00 -13.54 22.42
N LEU A 756 -3.67 -13.62 22.36
CA LEU A 756 -2.92 -14.71 21.73
C LEU A 756 -2.21 -15.44 22.88
N GLU A 757 -2.52 -16.71 23.07
CA GLU A 757 -2.22 -17.48 24.28
C GLU A 757 -1.51 -18.80 23.91
N ASP A 758 -0.66 -19.27 24.82
CA ASP A 758 0.05 -20.56 24.87
C ASP A 758 0.58 -21.08 23.51
N PRO A 759 1.56 -20.39 22.88
CA PRO A 759 2.06 -20.75 21.55
C PRO A 759 2.71 -22.13 21.47
N VAL A 760 2.42 -22.84 20.38
CA VAL A 760 3.09 -24.11 20.03
C VAL A 760 3.69 -24.01 18.63
N VAL A 761 5.01 -24.20 18.52
CA VAL A 761 5.66 -24.37 17.22
C VAL A 761 5.68 -25.85 16.86
N ARG A 762 4.87 -26.22 15.87
CA ARG A 762 4.82 -27.57 15.27
C ARG A 762 5.69 -27.61 14.01
N PHE A 763 6.80 -28.32 14.08
CA PHE A 763 7.67 -28.62 12.94
C PHE A 763 7.07 -29.77 12.14
N THR A 764 6.63 -29.49 10.90
CA THR A 764 6.00 -30.50 10.03
C THR A 764 6.99 -31.16 9.07
N ASP A 765 8.04 -30.43 8.69
CA ASP A 765 9.13 -30.92 7.84
C ASP A 765 10.36 -29.98 7.97
N ALA A 766 11.49 -30.36 7.37
CA ALA A 766 12.73 -29.61 7.48
C ALA A 766 12.72 -28.21 6.83
N ASP A 767 11.73 -27.91 5.97
CA ASP A 767 11.56 -26.63 5.29
C ASP A 767 10.36 -25.83 5.83
N THR A 768 9.54 -26.38 6.75
CA THR A 768 8.32 -25.71 7.27
C THR A 768 7.96 -26.07 8.72
N ALA A 769 7.61 -25.04 9.48
CA ALA A 769 6.92 -25.14 10.76
C ALA A 769 5.64 -24.31 10.79
N VAL A 770 4.84 -24.45 11.85
CA VAL A 770 3.57 -23.76 12.05
C VAL A 770 3.52 -23.24 13.47
N LEU A 771 3.12 -21.97 13.66
CA LEU A 771 2.78 -21.46 14.98
C LEU A 771 1.29 -21.66 15.23
N LEU A 772 0.94 -22.55 16.15
CA LEU A 772 -0.38 -22.67 16.72
C LEU A 772 -0.53 -21.69 17.90
N LEU A 773 -1.73 -21.15 18.09
CA LEU A 773 -2.09 -20.22 19.16
C LEU A 773 -3.50 -20.50 19.65
N ASP A 774 -3.70 -20.38 20.95
CA ASP A 774 -5.04 -20.15 21.51
C ASP A 774 -5.43 -18.69 21.27
N VAL A 775 -6.55 -18.47 20.57
CA VAL A 775 -6.96 -17.12 20.14
C VAL A 775 -8.31 -16.75 20.76
N THR A 776 -8.26 -15.90 21.77
CA THR A 776 -9.43 -15.28 22.41
C THR A 776 -9.78 -13.98 21.68
N ALA A 777 -10.92 -13.94 20.97
CA ALA A 777 -11.37 -12.77 20.21
C ALA A 777 -12.81 -12.35 20.53
N GLY A 778 -13.07 -11.04 20.56
CA GLY A 778 -14.42 -10.49 20.72
C GLY A 778 -15.26 -10.50 19.43
N ASP A 779 -16.55 -10.83 19.52
CA ASP A 779 -17.49 -10.63 18.39
C ASP A 779 -17.63 -9.14 18.08
N ARG A 780 -16.86 -8.71 17.08
CA ARG A 780 -16.86 -7.34 16.56
C ARG A 780 -18.25 -6.87 16.13
N ALA A 781 -19.10 -7.74 15.57
CA ALA A 781 -20.44 -7.37 15.13
C ALA A 781 -21.41 -7.19 16.32
N ALA A 782 -21.22 -7.94 17.41
CA ALA A 782 -21.93 -7.71 18.66
C ALA A 782 -21.44 -6.43 19.37
N ALA A 783 -20.12 -6.19 19.40
CA ALA A 783 -19.53 -4.98 19.97
C ALA A 783 -19.97 -3.70 19.22
N GLU A 784 -19.91 -3.70 17.88
CA GLU A 784 -20.43 -2.60 17.06
C GLU A 784 -21.95 -2.41 17.16
N ALA A 785 -22.70 -3.45 17.57
CA ALA A 785 -24.13 -3.38 17.88
C ALA A 785 -24.42 -2.92 19.33
N GLY A 786 -23.40 -2.79 20.19
CA GLY A 786 -23.55 -2.44 21.60
C GLY A 786 -24.12 -3.57 22.48
N GLY A 787 -23.76 -4.82 22.20
CA GLY A 787 -24.13 -5.99 22.99
C GLY A 787 -22.97 -6.52 23.84
N ASP A 788 -23.27 -6.95 25.06
CA ASP A 788 -22.31 -7.53 26.02
C ASP A 788 -21.94 -9.01 25.68
N ALA A 789 -21.53 -9.27 24.43
CA ALA A 789 -21.02 -10.58 24.04
C ALA A 789 -19.63 -10.80 24.65
N ALA A 790 -19.47 -11.86 25.43
CA ALA A 790 -18.16 -12.28 25.90
C ALA A 790 -17.27 -12.71 24.70
N PRO A 791 -15.95 -12.47 24.74
CA PRO A 791 -15.05 -13.01 23.74
C PRO A 791 -15.03 -14.55 23.79
N THR A 792 -14.67 -15.16 22.67
CA THR A 792 -14.57 -16.61 22.51
C THR A 792 -13.14 -16.99 22.19
N THR A 793 -12.58 -17.90 22.97
CA THR A 793 -11.34 -18.62 22.66
C THR A 793 -11.62 -19.65 21.57
N THR A 794 -10.69 -19.76 20.63
CA THR A 794 -10.54 -20.91 19.74
C THR A 794 -9.18 -21.52 20.06
N GLU A 795 -9.16 -22.79 20.42
CA GLU A 795 -7.96 -23.50 20.89
C GLU A 795 -7.15 -24.02 19.66
N ASP A 796 -5.83 -24.18 19.80
CA ASP A 796 -4.94 -24.81 18.79
C ASP A 796 -5.07 -24.24 17.35
N VAL A 797 -5.27 -22.93 17.18
CA VAL A 797 -5.43 -22.29 15.86
C VAL A 797 -4.09 -22.28 15.12
N PRO A 798 -3.93 -22.95 13.95
CA PRO A 798 -2.73 -22.83 13.14
C PRO A 798 -2.68 -21.41 12.56
N PHE A 799 -1.93 -20.50 13.17
CA PHE A 799 -2.11 -19.06 12.99
C PHE A 799 -1.24 -18.52 11.85
N VAL A 800 0.05 -18.85 11.86
CA VAL A 800 1.00 -18.56 10.77
C VAL A 800 1.78 -19.82 10.36
N GLU A 801 1.99 -20.00 9.05
CA GLU A 801 2.97 -20.96 8.50
C GLU A 801 4.34 -20.25 8.40
N LEU A 802 5.42 -20.99 8.69
CA LEU A 802 6.80 -20.48 8.80
C LEU A 802 7.69 -21.16 7.75
N ASP A 803 8.32 -20.37 6.88
CA ASP A 803 9.25 -20.85 5.85
C ASP A 803 10.66 -21.02 6.43
N LEU A 804 10.99 -22.23 6.90
CA LEU A 804 12.32 -22.53 7.46
C LEU A 804 13.40 -22.54 6.37
N SER A 805 13.03 -22.71 5.09
CA SER A 805 13.96 -22.63 3.96
C SER A 805 14.38 -21.20 3.62
N GLY A 806 13.59 -20.21 4.06
CA GLY A 806 13.89 -18.77 3.98
C GLY A 806 14.63 -18.21 5.20
N ALA A 807 14.83 -18.99 6.26
CA ALA A 807 15.43 -18.57 7.53
C ALA A 807 16.95 -18.82 7.61
N GLU A 808 17.64 -18.16 8.54
CA GLU A 808 18.99 -18.57 8.95
C GLU A 808 18.88 -19.67 10.00
N VAL A 809 19.36 -20.88 9.69
CA VAL A 809 19.24 -22.07 10.57
C VAL A 809 20.62 -22.56 11.03
N GLU A 810 20.88 -22.47 12.33
CA GLU A 810 22.09 -23.00 12.97
C GLU A 810 21.79 -24.27 13.79
N ARG A 811 22.80 -25.15 13.92
CA ARG A 811 22.78 -26.34 14.80
C ARG A 811 24.08 -26.42 15.58
N SER A 812 24.04 -26.85 16.84
CA SER A 812 25.23 -26.97 17.68
C SER A 812 26.18 -28.10 17.26
N ASP A 813 27.48 -27.97 17.55
CA ASP A 813 28.51 -29.01 17.29
C ASP A 813 28.23 -30.34 18.01
N ASP A 814 27.44 -30.33 19.09
CA ASP A 814 27.00 -31.52 19.84
C ASP A 814 25.61 -32.05 19.43
N GLY A 815 24.92 -31.38 18.51
CA GLY A 815 23.60 -31.76 18.00
C GLY A 815 22.43 -31.54 18.96
N THR A 816 22.65 -30.93 20.13
CA THR A 816 21.58 -30.68 21.13
C THR A 816 20.78 -29.41 20.85
N GLY A 817 21.41 -28.38 20.26
CA GLY A 817 20.81 -27.08 19.99
C GLY A 817 20.44 -26.89 18.51
N TYR A 818 19.27 -26.30 18.28
CA TYR A 818 18.75 -25.90 16.97
C TYR A 818 18.21 -24.47 17.08
N THR A 819 18.67 -23.59 16.20
CA THR A 819 18.30 -22.16 16.18
C THR A 819 17.81 -21.77 14.80
N VAL A 820 16.73 -20.99 14.77
CA VAL A 820 16.15 -20.37 13.57
C VAL A 820 16.07 -18.87 13.80
N THR A 821 16.52 -18.08 12.83
CA THR A 821 16.47 -16.61 12.86
C THR A 821 15.84 -16.06 11.59
N ASP A 822 15.06 -14.97 11.72
CA ASP A 822 14.36 -14.26 10.66
C ASP A 822 13.36 -15.13 9.85
N ALA A 823 12.74 -16.16 10.47
CA ALA A 823 11.83 -17.08 9.78
C ALA A 823 10.59 -16.36 9.20
N PRO A 824 10.38 -16.34 7.86
CA PRO A 824 9.26 -15.64 7.26
C PRO A 824 7.91 -16.28 7.62
N ALA A 825 7.05 -15.52 8.31
CA ALA A 825 5.74 -15.96 8.77
C ALA A 825 4.61 -15.44 7.86
N VAL A 826 3.64 -16.30 7.49
CA VAL A 826 2.45 -15.94 6.69
C VAL A 826 1.14 -16.42 7.32
N LEU A 827 0.15 -15.54 7.40
CA LEU A 827 -1.15 -15.81 8.04
C LEU A 827 -1.95 -16.90 7.28
N THR A 828 -2.44 -17.91 7.98
CA THR A 828 -3.26 -18.98 7.38
C THR A 828 -4.72 -18.55 7.16
N GLU A 829 -5.53 -19.43 6.55
CA GLU A 829 -7.00 -19.29 6.52
C GLU A 829 -7.64 -19.42 7.92
N GLN A 830 -7.10 -20.28 8.80
CA GLN A 830 -7.55 -20.38 10.20
C GLN A 830 -7.25 -19.10 10.98
N GLY A 831 -6.00 -18.60 10.90
CA GLY A 831 -5.57 -17.34 11.52
C GLY A 831 -6.36 -16.13 11.01
N HIS A 832 -6.61 -16.06 9.70
CA HIS A 832 -7.54 -15.08 9.12
C HIS A 832 -8.95 -15.19 9.74
N GLY A 833 -9.46 -16.41 9.91
CA GLY A 833 -10.79 -16.68 10.46
C GLY A 833 -11.04 -16.12 11.86
N VAL A 834 -10.03 -16.16 12.74
CA VAL A 834 -10.12 -15.63 14.12
C VAL A 834 -9.64 -14.17 14.25
N PHE A 835 -8.60 -13.77 13.50
CA PHE A 835 -7.98 -12.44 13.64
C PHE A 835 -8.67 -11.37 12.77
N GLY A 836 -9.37 -11.77 11.70
CA GLY A 836 -10.37 -11.00 10.94
C GLY A 836 -9.94 -9.70 10.26
N THR A 837 -8.69 -9.27 10.46
CA THR A 837 -8.19 -7.92 10.10
C THR A 837 -7.26 -7.91 8.89
N TYR A 838 -6.66 -9.07 8.59
CA TYR A 838 -5.74 -9.28 7.47
C TYR A 838 -6.21 -10.51 6.68
N GLU A 839 -5.97 -10.53 5.37
CA GLU A 839 -6.33 -11.67 4.49
C GLU A 839 -5.31 -12.82 4.68
N ALA A 840 -5.70 -14.07 4.41
CA ALA A 840 -4.77 -15.20 4.38
C ALA A 840 -3.64 -14.96 3.35
N GLY A 841 -2.44 -15.48 3.62
CA GLY A 841 -1.22 -15.18 2.87
C GLY A 841 -0.61 -13.80 3.15
N THR A 842 -1.16 -13.01 4.08
CA THR A 842 -0.50 -11.78 4.56
C THR A 842 0.74 -12.16 5.35
N ALA A 843 1.92 -11.67 4.93
CA ALA A 843 3.14 -11.78 5.72
C ALA A 843 3.00 -11.07 7.07
N PHE A 844 3.40 -11.74 8.16
CA PHE A 844 3.48 -11.18 9.51
C PHE A 844 4.93 -10.75 9.80
N ASP A 845 5.23 -10.33 11.03
CA ASP A 845 6.64 -10.12 11.40
C ASP A 845 7.33 -11.51 11.52
N PRO A 846 8.62 -11.64 11.18
CA PRO A 846 9.33 -12.92 11.20
C PRO A 846 9.50 -13.46 12.64
N ILE A 847 9.89 -14.73 12.75
CA ILE A 847 10.07 -15.44 14.02
C ILE A 847 11.51 -15.88 14.22
N ASP A 848 12.01 -15.63 15.43
CA ASP A 848 13.23 -16.21 15.97
C ASP A 848 12.88 -17.32 16.98
N LEU A 849 13.59 -18.45 16.93
CA LEU A 849 13.31 -19.63 17.76
C LEU A 849 14.62 -20.34 18.12
N THR A 850 14.82 -20.62 19.41
CA THR A 850 15.86 -21.54 19.88
C THR A 850 15.24 -22.77 20.55
N VAL A 851 15.81 -23.94 20.31
CA VAL A 851 15.38 -25.23 20.89
C VAL A 851 16.62 -25.98 21.35
N THR A 852 16.64 -26.38 22.63
CA THR A 852 17.70 -27.23 23.21
C THR A 852 17.11 -28.54 23.68
N THR A 853 17.59 -29.66 23.15
CA THR A 853 17.15 -31.03 23.52
C THR A 853 18.04 -31.63 24.62
N ALA A 854 17.52 -32.65 25.31
CA ALA A 854 18.25 -33.37 26.35
C ALA A 854 19.57 -34.00 25.84
N ALA A 855 20.64 -33.91 26.62
CA ALA A 855 21.99 -34.26 26.18
C ALA A 855 22.24 -35.77 25.93
N ASP A 856 21.34 -36.65 26.36
CA ASP A 856 21.36 -38.08 26.06
C ASP A 856 20.75 -38.44 24.69
N CYS A 857 20.14 -37.46 23.99
CA CYS A 857 19.72 -37.60 22.60
C CYS A 857 20.81 -37.38 21.54
N ALA A 858 22.04 -37.06 21.96
CA ALA A 858 23.17 -36.80 21.05
C ALA A 858 23.74 -38.10 20.39
N GLY A 859 22.95 -38.75 19.53
CA GLY A 859 23.39 -39.83 18.64
C GLY A 859 22.27 -40.82 18.24
N THR A 860 22.06 -41.09 16.95
CA THR A 860 23.05 -41.86 16.18
C THR A 860 22.97 -41.62 14.67
N ALA A 861 23.84 -40.73 14.17
CA ALA A 861 24.02 -40.51 12.73
C ALA A 861 24.76 -41.69 12.04
N GLY A 862 24.04 -42.80 11.83
CA GLY A 862 24.36 -43.81 10.82
C GLY A 862 25.19 -45.02 11.25
N GLU A 863 24.52 -46.04 11.82
CA GLU A 863 24.93 -47.44 11.60
C GLU A 863 23.69 -48.31 11.29
N ALA A 864 23.63 -48.85 10.07
CA ALA A 864 22.46 -49.57 9.58
C ALA A 864 22.36 -50.99 10.19
N SER A 865 21.62 -51.09 11.30
CA SER A 865 21.36 -52.36 12.00
C SER A 865 20.48 -53.31 11.18
N VAL A 866 21.09 -54.09 10.30
CA VAL A 866 20.43 -55.19 9.59
C VAL A 866 20.16 -56.32 10.57
N ALA A 867 18.94 -56.38 11.11
CA ALA A 867 18.48 -57.51 11.91
C ALA A 867 18.56 -58.81 11.08
N PRO A 868 19.16 -59.89 11.60
CA PRO A 868 19.42 -61.10 10.83
C PRO A 868 18.14 -61.92 10.62
N ALA A 869 18.01 -62.51 9.43
CA ALA A 869 16.94 -63.47 9.16
C ALA A 869 17.20 -64.80 9.89
N ASP A 870 16.18 -65.32 10.60
CA ASP A 870 16.21 -66.64 11.22
C ASP A 870 16.53 -67.74 10.19
N THR A 871 17.52 -68.59 10.49
CA THR A 871 17.58 -69.93 9.91
C THR A 871 18.25 -70.92 10.86
N THR A 872 17.64 -72.10 11.00
CA THR A 872 18.00 -73.11 12.00
C THR A 872 19.25 -73.91 11.62
N GLU A 873 19.85 -74.59 12.61
CA GLU A 873 20.99 -75.54 12.54
C GLU A 873 21.05 -76.37 11.21
N ALA A 874 22.20 -76.73 10.61
CA ALA A 874 23.36 -77.37 11.23
C ALA A 874 24.55 -77.61 10.26
N ALA A 875 25.78 -77.67 10.81
CA ALA A 875 26.96 -78.48 10.42
C ALA A 875 27.36 -78.73 8.94
N GLY A 876 28.61 -78.42 8.55
CA GLY A 876 29.13 -78.78 7.20
C GLY A 876 30.61 -78.48 6.85
N LEU A 877 31.57 -79.03 7.60
CA LEU A 877 33.03 -79.15 7.31
C LEU A 877 33.63 -78.77 5.91
N ALA A 878 34.66 -77.90 5.96
CA ALA A 878 35.92 -77.91 5.16
C ALA A 878 35.95 -77.63 3.63
N GLY A 879 36.88 -76.77 3.16
CA GLY A 879 37.28 -76.72 1.73
C GLY A 879 37.98 -75.46 1.17
N THR A 880 39.28 -75.27 1.45
CA THR A 880 40.34 -74.73 0.55
C THR A 880 40.08 -73.64 -0.53
N THR A 881 40.82 -72.51 -0.44
CA THR A 881 41.52 -71.73 -1.52
C THR A 881 40.72 -71.20 -2.74
N SER A 882 40.89 -69.98 -3.27
CA SER A 882 41.94 -68.93 -3.17
C SER A 882 41.29 -67.54 -3.57
N ASP A 883 41.90 -66.39 -3.90
CA ASP A 883 43.29 -66.01 -4.24
C ASP A 883 43.60 -64.50 -3.98
N SER A 884 44.47 -63.88 -4.81
CA SER A 884 44.95 -62.48 -4.88
C SER A 884 43.95 -61.46 -5.49
N GLY A 885 44.13 -60.14 -5.36
CA GLY A 885 45.18 -59.36 -4.67
C GLY A 885 45.11 -57.84 -4.94
N VAL A 886 45.95 -57.03 -4.27
CA VAL A 886 45.88 -55.55 -4.26
C VAL A 886 47.10 -54.89 -4.95
N PRO A 887 46.93 -53.75 -5.65
CA PRO A 887 48.01 -52.80 -5.96
C PRO A 887 47.89 -51.49 -5.15
N ALA A 888 49.01 -50.89 -4.76
CA ALA A 888 49.05 -49.74 -3.85
C ALA A 888 49.52 -48.43 -4.53
N TRP A 889 48.93 -47.29 -4.13
CA TRP A 889 49.45 -45.94 -4.40
C TRP A 889 49.21 -44.93 -3.25
N TRP A 890 48.83 -45.42 -2.05
CA TRP A 890 48.41 -44.62 -0.89
C TRP A 890 49.55 -43.93 -0.08
N VAL A 891 50.79 -43.88 -0.58
CA VAL A 891 51.96 -43.44 0.22
C VAL A 891 52.84 -42.45 -0.56
N ALA A 892 52.64 -41.14 -0.35
CA ALA A 892 53.54 -40.12 -0.89
C ALA A 892 53.56 -38.77 -0.12
N VAL A 893 52.45 -38.02 -0.02
CA VAL A 893 52.50 -36.56 0.26
C VAL A 893 51.56 -36.07 1.37
N ALA A 894 51.56 -36.75 2.53
CA ALA A 894 50.85 -36.28 3.73
C ALA A 894 51.80 -35.98 4.93
N ALA A 895 53.12 -35.98 4.71
CA ALA A 895 54.10 -35.91 5.80
C ALA A 895 55.42 -35.21 5.41
N ALA A 896 55.40 -33.90 5.17
CA ALA A 896 56.61 -33.07 5.24
C ALA A 896 56.32 -31.58 5.52
N LEU A 897 56.68 -31.14 6.73
CA LEU A 897 57.15 -29.79 7.04
C LEU A 897 56.22 -28.59 6.75
N ALA A 898 55.26 -28.38 7.65
CA ALA A 898 55.22 -27.06 8.27
C ALA A 898 56.46 -26.91 9.18
N LEU A 899 57.44 -26.04 8.83
CA LEU A 899 58.22 -25.23 9.78
C LEU A 899 59.35 -24.35 9.15
N VAL A 900 59.48 -23.15 9.73
CA VAL A 900 60.60 -22.17 9.75
C VAL A 900 61.01 -21.36 8.50
N VAL A 901 61.23 -20.05 8.78
CA VAL A 901 61.93 -19.00 7.99
C VAL A 901 61.23 -18.57 6.68
N GLY A 902 60.94 -17.30 6.42
CA GLY A 902 61.31 -16.05 7.10
C GLY A 902 62.08 -15.13 6.15
N PHE A 903 61.78 -13.82 6.17
CA PHE A 903 62.06 -12.86 5.08
C PHE A 903 61.29 -13.17 3.78
N GLY A 904 60.98 -12.19 2.92
CA GLY A 904 61.35 -10.77 2.98
C GLY A 904 60.17 -9.81 2.90
N MET A 905 60.21 -8.75 3.72
CA MET A 905 59.48 -7.52 3.44
C MET A 905 60.07 -6.80 2.21
N ALA A 906 59.25 -5.91 1.64
CA ALA A 906 59.66 -4.74 0.85
C ALA A 906 60.29 -4.95 -0.54
N SER A 907 59.45 -4.90 -1.58
CA SER A 907 59.79 -4.21 -2.82
C SER A 907 58.57 -3.59 -3.52
N LEU A 908 58.33 -2.27 -3.29
CA LEU A 908 57.55 -1.29 -4.09
C LEU A 908 56.14 -1.71 -4.62
N ARG A 909 55.03 -0.99 -4.45
CA ARG A 909 54.69 0.41 -4.05
C ARG A 909 55.33 1.53 -4.89
N ARG A 910 54.47 2.33 -5.55
CA ARG A 910 54.75 3.47 -6.48
C ARG A 910 55.19 3.01 -7.88
N ARG A 911 54.86 3.72 -8.98
CA ARG A 911 54.36 5.11 -9.07
C ARG A 911 53.39 5.35 -10.24
N SER A 912 52.50 6.30 -10.00
CA SER A 912 51.60 6.98 -10.94
C SER A 912 52.26 7.59 -12.19
N GLY A 913 51.56 7.52 -13.33
CA GLY A 913 51.27 8.68 -14.17
C GLY A 913 52.27 9.13 -15.25
N GLY A 914 51.72 9.39 -16.45
CA GLY A 914 52.23 10.38 -17.40
C GLY A 914 53.00 9.88 -18.61
N LEU A 915 52.36 9.88 -19.80
CA LEU A 915 52.81 10.64 -20.99
C LEU A 915 51.97 10.33 -22.23
N ARG A 916 50.96 11.17 -22.51
CA ARG A 916 51.07 12.18 -23.58
C ARG A 916 50.12 13.34 -23.31
#